data_AF-A0A5N6YZH6-F1
#
_entry.id   AF-A0A5N6YZH6-F1
#
_cell.length_a   1.000
_cell.length_b   1.000
_cell.length_c   1.000
_cell.angle_alpha   90.00
_cell.angle_beta   90.00
_cell.angle_gamma   90.00
#
_symmetry.space_group_name_H-M   'P 1'
#
loop_
_entity.id
_entity.type
_entity.pdbx_description
1 polymer ?
#
loop_
_entity_poly.entity_id
_entity_poly.type
_entity_poly.pdbx_seq_one_letter_code
_entity_poly.pdbx_strand_id
1 'polypeptide(L)'
;MVAPRNTAYAEESAEVEVLYANLEKLKFLTKKIQGSLVRLETGGNVVKHAIGPIYSNTQSLQITNSNIDKVNDAIDRLRQPLDAKSREENIIRSGPQNVELSQYLAAIKRVEKALVDLNSTNLRSNQKAISDFNTLMSTGAARLQDLLRSKLSDHVSPIEPLHYLTKDLPFPSLPEETVTELGPICAAINSAAVHGSQRGDGGKPALKIYAEVRGPYITSSLQNLAIASLNTVKRRPNDGPYKQGTNGIGVYSSALENFIYIEHDIISRVFTGDQRGLTLQATCKSALAEYSKTLRELNQYIRANLMTDCFLAFEIIEIVTAMSYRVDSKTGELKSMFIEALRPVRETAKSSLAELLEETKRKAASISMLPPDGGSVPLVNEVMSSLLTLTGYSGPLASILTSVGDGNWRSASNASGTAPLDVSPDSSTLLSHFILDMIEALMIALESRGRAFHRTKAVQGVFLSNVFCSVDRSIRSSAELARYLGSPDSIARIDTFRKRATSTYLDAWKETSQYLLDVQYTSRGVGGSTRPASGGIVDSSTIVKSLSSKDKDAIKDKFKAFNTSFDELVSRHKALYMEREVRGVLSREVQAVLEPLYARFWDRYHEVDKGKGKYVKAPPDLTRNVTDKRSPATINPSQLAICENRFSTWRQLWLWLAESEKELGLSISDEAIEQMKAHLTIQDEEFKVAAEEEKRRRHDVMAHVHAFGQVAPAAAGIIHWGATSCYCTDNADLIFLRDGLDILIPKLAVVIDKLSAFAQQYKDLPCLGFTHGQPAQLVTVGKRACLWIQDLLMDLRNLERARDDLRFRGVKGTTGTQASFLQIFDGDHSKVEQLDELVTKKAGFDSAFIISSQTYSRKIDVDVSNALGSFGSTCERIGIDIRHLAMLKEVEEPFEKDQIGSSAMAYKRNPMRSERLCSLGRHLQNLPKDALDTYSAQWFERSLDDSAIRRISIPELYLSADACLILLNNVTSGFVVYPEVIKRHVIMACVKKGLSRQDAHEEIRVLSHQAADNVKKQGKDNDLLDRIRRTAFFNPILGELDALLDPSTFVGRAPQQVEKFTSTEVKKALEPYASYIAKGETSTLSV
;
A
#
# COMPACT_ATOMS: atom_id res chain seq x y z
N MET A 1 26.41 32.53 -32.80
CA MET A 1 26.64 33.23 -31.52
C MET A 1 25.36 34.00 -31.23
N VAL A 2 24.57 33.84 -30.17
CA VAL A 2 24.61 33.06 -28.91
C VAL A 2 23.15 32.65 -28.61
N ALA A 3 22.99 31.52 -27.90
CA ALA A 3 21.77 30.76 -27.63
C ALA A 3 20.69 31.47 -26.74
N PRO A 4 19.44 30.93 -26.71
CA PRO A 4 18.41 31.37 -25.78
C PRO A 4 18.62 30.71 -24.40
N ARG A 5 19.34 31.40 -23.51
CA ARG A 5 19.34 31.20 -22.05
C ARG A 5 18.75 32.47 -21.46
N ASN A 6 17.44 32.56 -21.23
CA ASN A 6 16.88 33.78 -20.60
C ASN A 6 15.60 33.58 -19.76
N THR A 7 15.07 32.36 -19.63
CA THR A 7 13.90 32.12 -18.76
C THR A 7 14.29 31.88 -17.30
N ALA A 8 15.37 31.13 -17.03
CA ALA A 8 15.82 30.86 -15.66
C ALA A 8 16.32 32.11 -14.91
N TYR A 9 16.94 33.06 -15.61
CA TYR A 9 17.39 34.33 -15.00
C TYR A 9 16.23 35.27 -14.64
N ALA A 10 15.09 35.16 -15.34
CA ALA A 10 13.92 35.96 -15.03
C ALA A 10 13.22 35.48 -13.75
N GLU A 11 13.18 34.16 -13.53
CA GLU A 11 12.68 33.55 -12.29
C GLU A 11 13.58 33.89 -11.09
N GLU A 12 14.90 33.71 -11.22
CA GLU A 12 15.83 34.06 -10.14
C GLU A 12 15.78 35.57 -9.80
N SER A 13 15.62 36.44 -10.81
CA SER A 13 15.46 37.88 -10.58
C SER A 13 14.15 38.20 -9.84
N ALA A 14 13.06 37.50 -10.14
CA ALA A 14 11.78 37.68 -9.47
C ALA A 14 11.82 37.18 -8.02
N GLU A 15 12.50 36.06 -7.75
CA GLU A 15 12.69 35.56 -6.38
C GLU A 15 13.54 36.51 -5.54
N VAL A 16 14.59 37.09 -6.13
CA VAL A 16 15.42 38.10 -5.49
C VAL A 16 14.61 39.36 -5.17
N GLU A 17 13.75 39.83 -6.07
CA GLU A 17 12.85 40.97 -5.79
C GLU A 17 11.86 40.68 -4.66
N VAL A 18 11.30 39.47 -4.59
CA VAL A 18 10.42 39.03 -3.51
C VAL A 18 11.16 38.97 -2.17
N LEU A 19 12.41 38.50 -2.17
CA LEU A 19 13.27 38.50 -0.99
C LEU A 19 13.61 39.92 -0.53
N TYR A 20 13.92 40.83 -1.44
CA TYR A 20 14.14 42.24 -1.11
C TYR A 20 12.87 42.90 -0.54
N ALA A 21 11.69 42.61 -1.10
CA ALA A 21 10.42 43.12 -0.58
C ALA A 21 10.11 42.58 0.83
N ASN A 22 10.41 41.31 1.10
CA ASN A 22 10.28 40.71 2.44
C ASN A 22 11.29 41.30 3.44
N LEU A 23 12.51 41.59 2.99
CA LEU A 23 13.54 42.22 3.80
C LEU A 23 13.17 43.68 4.13
N GLU A 24 12.51 44.39 3.21
CA GLU A 24 11.96 45.72 3.45
C GLU A 24 10.81 45.70 4.47
N LYS A 25 9.91 44.72 4.37
CA LYS A 25 8.86 44.49 5.39
C LYS A 25 9.46 44.20 6.77
N LEU A 26 10.51 43.39 6.83
CA LEU A 26 11.23 43.12 8.09
C LEU A 26 11.89 44.39 8.64
N LYS A 27 12.55 45.19 7.79
CA LYS A 27 13.10 46.50 8.21
C LYS A 27 12.01 47.43 8.75
N PHE A 28 10.84 47.47 8.11
CA PHE A 28 9.71 48.27 8.58
C PHE A 28 9.16 47.77 9.92
N LEU A 29 9.08 46.45 10.11
CA LEU A 29 8.66 45.84 11.36
C LEU A 29 9.64 46.14 12.49
N THR A 30 10.95 46.02 12.24
CA THR A 30 12.01 46.37 13.19
C THR A 30 11.95 47.85 13.57
N LYS A 31 11.68 48.75 12.61
CA LYS A 31 11.52 50.18 12.88
C LYS A 31 10.27 50.47 13.73
N LYS A 32 9.18 49.72 13.53
CA LYS A 32 7.98 49.78 14.38
C LYS A 32 8.25 49.29 15.80
N ILE A 33 8.98 48.18 15.95
CA ILE A 33 9.37 47.62 17.25
C ILE A 33 10.26 48.61 17.99
N GLN A 34 11.26 49.19 17.31
CA GLN A 34 12.14 50.22 17.88
C GLN A 34 11.34 51.46 18.30
N GLY A 35 10.38 51.92 17.49
CA GLY A 35 9.48 53.02 17.86
C GLY A 35 8.56 52.70 19.04
N SER A 36 8.13 51.45 19.20
CA SER A 36 7.36 51.01 20.37
C SER A 36 8.22 50.91 21.64
N LEU A 37 9.47 50.46 21.52
CA LEU A 37 10.44 50.45 22.61
C LEU A 37 10.75 51.86 23.12
N VAL A 38 10.99 52.80 22.20
CA VAL A 38 11.22 54.22 22.55
C VAL A 38 9.98 54.83 23.23
N ARG A 39 8.76 54.51 22.77
CA ARG A 39 7.52 54.95 23.44
C ARG A 39 7.37 54.36 24.84
N LEU A 40 7.74 53.09 25.03
CA LEU A 40 7.70 52.41 26.33
C LEU A 40 8.72 53.01 27.30
N GLU A 41 9.93 53.30 26.81
CA GLU A 41 11.00 53.92 27.60
C GLU A 41 10.65 55.38 27.98
N THR A 42 10.05 56.13 27.06
CA THR A 42 9.57 57.49 27.33
C THR A 42 8.40 57.47 28.33
N GLY A 43 7.47 56.53 28.19
CA GLY A 43 6.38 56.32 29.16
C GLY A 43 6.89 55.90 30.54
N GLY A 44 7.89 55.02 30.60
CA GLY A 44 8.56 54.61 31.83
C GLY A 44 9.27 55.76 32.54
N ASN A 45 9.91 56.65 31.78
CA ASN A 45 10.59 57.83 32.34
C ASN A 45 9.61 58.89 32.86
N VAL A 46 8.46 59.09 32.19
CA VAL A 46 7.37 59.99 32.65
C VAL A 46 6.72 59.47 33.93
N VAL A 47 6.49 58.15 34.04
CA VAL A 47 5.99 57.50 35.27
C VAL A 47 7.02 57.64 36.40
N LYS A 48 8.31 57.45 36.11
CA LYS A 48 9.40 57.56 37.08
C LYS A 48 9.56 58.98 37.63
N HIS A 49 9.37 60.02 36.82
CA HIS A 49 9.45 61.43 37.25
C HIS A 49 8.16 61.93 37.93
N ALA A 50 6.98 61.37 37.59
CA ALA A 50 5.71 61.74 38.21
C ALA A 50 5.47 61.06 39.58
N ILE A 51 5.99 59.84 39.80
CA ILE A 51 5.78 59.07 41.04
C ILE A 51 6.85 59.33 42.12
N GLY A 52 8.04 59.83 41.75
CA GLY A 52 9.15 60.08 42.67
C GLY A 52 8.80 60.93 43.92
N PRO A 53 8.12 62.07 43.77
CA PRO A 53 7.73 62.90 44.93
C PRO A 53 6.61 62.29 45.79
N ILE A 54 5.73 61.47 45.21
CA ILE A 54 4.61 60.82 45.90
C ILE A 54 5.12 59.63 46.75
N TYR A 55 6.14 58.92 46.26
CA TYR A 55 6.77 57.80 46.98
C TYR A 55 7.54 58.28 48.22
N SER A 56 8.26 59.41 48.13
CA SER A 56 9.03 59.97 49.26
C SER A 56 8.16 60.43 50.44
N ASN A 57 7.01 61.04 50.19
CA ASN A 57 6.10 61.51 51.26
C ASN A 57 5.27 60.37 51.86
N THR A 58 4.94 59.34 51.07
CA THR A 58 4.26 58.12 51.55
C THR A 58 5.20 57.25 52.39
N GLN A 59 6.48 57.22 52.03
CA GLN A 59 7.51 56.45 52.74
C GLN A 59 7.77 56.98 54.16
N SER A 60 7.76 58.30 54.40
CA SER A 60 7.90 58.87 55.76
C SER A 60 6.69 58.57 56.68
N LEU A 61 5.46 58.58 56.13
CA LEU A 61 4.25 58.17 56.85
C LEU A 61 4.24 56.66 57.14
N GLN A 62 4.64 55.83 56.18
CA GLN A 62 4.79 54.38 56.37
C GLN A 62 5.90 54.01 57.35
N ILE A 63 7.02 54.75 57.39
CA ILE A 63 8.11 54.51 58.35
C ILE A 63 7.65 54.82 59.77
N THR A 64 6.85 55.89 59.96
CA THR A 64 6.37 56.27 61.29
C THR A 64 5.32 55.29 61.82
N ASN A 65 4.40 54.83 60.96
CA ASN A 65 3.42 53.80 61.31
C ASN A 65 4.09 52.43 61.55
N SER A 66 5.06 52.08 60.71
CA SER A 66 5.89 50.87 60.86
C SER A 66 6.69 50.86 62.17
N ASN A 67 7.13 52.01 62.66
CA ASN A 67 7.88 52.09 63.92
C ASN A 67 6.98 51.95 65.15
N ILE A 68 5.72 52.42 65.10
CA ILE A 68 4.73 52.22 66.16
C ILE A 68 4.28 50.75 66.20
N ASP A 69 4.02 50.14 65.04
CA ASP A 69 3.67 48.73 64.94
C ASP A 69 4.81 47.82 65.40
N LYS A 70 6.08 48.15 65.10
CA LYS A 70 7.26 47.40 65.56
C LYS A 70 7.45 47.42 67.07
N VAL A 71 7.02 48.48 67.77
CA VAL A 71 7.11 48.57 69.25
C VAL A 71 6.00 47.74 69.91
N ASN A 72 4.78 47.77 69.36
CA ASN A 72 3.69 46.88 69.83
C ASN A 72 4.00 45.40 69.55
N ASP A 73 4.53 45.08 68.35
CA ASP A 73 5.00 43.74 68.00
C ASP A 73 6.13 43.25 68.91
N ALA A 74 7.06 44.12 69.31
CA ALA A 74 8.15 43.75 70.22
C ALA A 74 7.66 43.39 71.63
N ILE A 75 6.58 44.03 72.10
CA ILE A 75 5.93 43.73 73.39
C ILE A 75 5.13 42.42 73.32
N ASP A 76 4.41 42.17 72.22
CA ASP A 76 3.67 40.91 72.02
C ASP A 76 4.59 39.70 71.75
N ARG A 77 5.73 39.90 71.07
CA ARG A 77 6.75 38.86 70.79
C ARG A 77 7.43 38.30 72.05
N LEU A 78 7.45 39.05 73.15
CA LEU A 78 7.99 38.58 74.44
C LEU A 78 6.97 37.78 75.27
N ARG A 79 5.67 37.95 75.03
CA ARG A 79 4.60 37.41 75.89
C ARG A 79 3.83 36.23 75.29
N GLN A 80 3.60 36.17 73.99
CA GLN A 80 2.80 35.09 73.36
C GLN A 80 3.46 33.69 73.23
N PRO A 81 4.78 33.53 73.03
CA PRO A 81 5.36 32.20 72.78
C PRO A 81 5.28 31.21 73.96
N LEU A 82 5.10 31.71 75.19
CA LEU A 82 5.08 30.86 76.40
C LEU A 82 3.68 30.29 76.70
N ASP A 83 2.59 31.01 76.39
CA ASP A 83 1.21 30.55 76.63
C ASP A 83 0.65 29.68 75.48
N ALA A 84 1.15 29.85 74.25
CA ALA A 84 0.73 29.05 73.09
C ALA A 84 1.32 27.62 73.08
N LYS A 85 2.42 27.39 73.80
CA LYS A 85 3.14 26.10 73.80
C LYS A 85 2.24 24.93 74.20
N SER A 86 1.53 25.02 75.33
CA SER A 86 0.71 23.91 75.82
C SER A 86 -0.45 23.55 74.90
N ARG A 87 -1.01 24.55 74.20
CA ARG A 87 -2.13 24.35 73.27
C ARG A 87 -1.67 23.63 72.00
N GLU A 88 -0.61 24.11 71.36
CA GLU A 88 -0.09 23.50 70.13
C GLU A 88 0.61 22.17 70.42
N GLU A 89 1.21 22.00 71.60
CA GLU A 89 1.82 20.74 72.04
C GLU A 89 0.79 19.61 72.16
N ASN A 90 -0.40 19.90 72.70
CA ASN A 90 -1.49 18.92 72.78
C ASN A 90 -2.00 18.50 71.38
N ILE A 91 -2.15 19.45 70.45
CA ILE A 91 -2.57 19.18 69.07
C ILE A 91 -1.53 18.30 68.35
N ILE A 92 -0.25 18.67 68.44
CA ILE A 92 0.84 17.95 67.75
C ILE A 92 1.03 16.53 68.32
N ARG A 93 0.95 16.37 69.65
CA ARG A 93 1.07 15.06 70.31
C ARG A 93 -0.11 14.12 70.02
N SER A 94 -1.32 14.67 69.82
CA SER A 94 -2.52 13.88 69.49
C SER A 94 -2.44 13.25 68.09
N GLY A 95 -1.63 13.83 67.20
CA GLY A 95 -1.38 13.33 65.85
C GLY A 95 -2.44 13.75 64.82
N PRO A 96 -2.09 13.78 63.52
CA PRO A 96 -2.95 14.31 62.47
C PRO A 96 -4.13 13.39 62.09
N GLN A 97 -4.21 12.18 62.66
CA GLN A 97 -5.33 11.25 62.46
C GLN A 97 -6.47 11.46 63.48
N ASN A 98 -6.14 11.99 64.67
CA ASN A 98 -7.09 12.21 65.76
C ASN A 98 -7.57 13.67 65.86
N VAL A 99 -7.02 14.55 65.03
CA VAL A 99 -7.35 15.99 64.93
C VAL A 99 -7.56 16.31 63.46
N GLU A 100 -8.47 17.24 63.14
CA GLU A 100 -8.70 17.68 61.76
C GLU A 100 -7.39 18.14 61.10
N LEU A 101 -7.10 17.66 59.88
CA LEU A 101 -5.82 17.90 59.19
C LEU A 101 -5.51 19.40 59.03
N SER A 102 -6.53 20.21 58.77
CA SER A 102 -6.45 21.68 58.67
C SER A 102 -5.93 22.31 59.97
N GLN A 103 -6.43 21.82 61.11
CA GLN A 103 -6.04 22.28 62.45
C GLN A 103 -4.62 21.83 62.79
N TYR A 104 -4.23 20.61 62.42
CA TYR A 104 -2.88 20.10 62.62
C TYR A 104 -1.84 20.88 61.79
N LEU A 105 -2.12 21.14 60.51
CA LEU A 105 -1.25 21.93 59.64
C LEU A 105 -1.13 23.39 60.14
N ALA A 106 -2.23 23.97 60.62
CA ALA A 106 -2.22 25.30 61.23
C ALA A 106 -1.36 25.34 62.51
N ALA A 107 -1.41 24.29 63.34
CA ALA A 107 -0.58 24.16 64.53
C ALA A 107 0.92 24.11 64.19
N ILE A 108 1.30 23.29 63.19
CA ILE A 108 2.67 23.21 62.68
C ILE A 108 3.15 24.59 62.18
N LYS A 109 2.34 25.29 61.37
CA LYS A 109 2.68 26.62 60.86
C LYS A 109 2.83 27.67 61.98
N ARG A 110 2.02 27.60 63.03
CA ARG A 110 2.14 28.47 64.20
C ARG A 110 3.42 28.18 64.98
N VAL A 111 3.78 26.91 65.17
CA VAL A 111 5.05 26.51 65.80
C VAL A 111 6.26 26.94 64.95
N GLU A 112 6.17 26.87 63.63
CA GLU A 112 7.20 27.36 62.71
C GLU A 112 7.40 28.87 62.84
N LYS A 113 6.30 29.63 62.79
CA LYS A 113 6.35 31.08 62.98
C LYS A 113 6.96 31.44 64.34
N ALA A 114 6.56 30.77 65.41
CA ALA A 114 7.12 30.96 66.74
C ALA A 114 8.64 30.66 66.78
N LEU A 115 9.11 29.62 66.08
CA LEU A 115 10.53 29.32 65.95
C LEU A 115 11.31 30.39 65.18
N VAL A 116 10.77 30.90 64.08
CA VAL A 116 11.39 31.98 63.31
C VAL A 116 11.48 33.26 64.14
N ASP A 117 10.38 33.62 64.80
CA ASP A 117 10.30 34.80 65.66
C ASP A 117 11.29 34.68 66.83
N LEU A 118 11.33 33.52 67.52
CA LEU A 118 12.28 33.27 68.62
C LEU A 118 13.74 33.28 68.16
N ASN A 119 14.07 32.65 67.02
CA ASN A 119 15.43 32.66 66.47
C ASN A 119 15.87 34.07 66.05
N SER A 120 14.96 34.93 65.59
CA SER A 120 15.27 36.32 65.21
C SER A 120 15.66 37.20 66.41
N THR A 121 15.22 36.85 67.62
CA THR A 121 15.51 37.64 68.83
C THR A 121 16.95 37.51 69.34
N ASN A 122 17.68 36.42 69.00
CA ASN A 122 19.05 36.15 69.45
C ASN A 122 19.29 36.27 70.97
N LEU A 123 18.26 36.13 71.80
CA LEU A 123 18.35 36.23 73.26
C LEU A 123 18.70 34.88 73.90
N ARG A 124 19.68 34.88 74.81
CA ARG A 124 20.11 33.67 75.55
C ARG A 124 19.00 33.09 76.45
N SER A 125 18.07 33.92 76.93
CA SER A 125 16.89 33.50 77.70
C SER A 125 15.92 32.62 76.91
N ASN A 126 15.91 32.70 75.57
CA ASN A 126 14.97 31.99 74.70
C ASN A 126 15.52 30.63 74.24
N GLN A 127 16.77 30.30 74.59
CA GLN A 127 17.47 29.11 74.11
C GLN A 127 16.77 27.80 74.52
N LYS A 128 16.15 27.75 75.71
CA LYS A 128 15.34 26.61 76.16
C LYS A 128 14.03 26.48 75.38
N ALA A 129 13.32 27.59 75.16
CA ALA A 129 12.08 27.60 74.37
C ALA A 129 12.33 27.21 72.91
N ILE A 130 13.43 27.68 72.31
CA ILE A 130 13.87 27.28 70.96
C ILE A 130 14.12 25.77 70.89
N SER A 131 14.80 25.18 71.89
CA SER A 131 15.02 23.72 71.95
C SER A 131 13.70 22.93 72.05
N ASP A 132 12.77 23.40 72.88
CA ASP A 132 11.46 22.74 73.07
C ASP A 132 10.61 22.80 71.79
N PHE A 133 10.53 23.97 71.14
CA PHE A 133 9.79 24.11 69.89
C PHE A 133 10.46 23.37 68.72
N ASN A 134 11.79 23.28 68.66
CA ASN A 134 12.49 22.45 67.66
C ASN A 134 12.15 20.96 67.85
N THR A 135 12.07 20.50 69.10
CA THR A 135 11.66 19.11 69.42
C THR A 135 10.21 18.86 69.03
N LEU A 136 9.32 19.82 69.30
CA LEU A 136 7.91 19.75 68.93
C LEU A 136 7.72 19.77 67.41
N MET A 137 8.47 20.62 66.70
CA MET A 137 8.48 20.70 65.24
C MET A 137 8.97 19.39 64.62
N SER A 138 10.05 18.81 65.15
CA SER A 138 10.58 17.52 64.71
C SER A 138 9.55 16.39 64.91
N THR A 139 8.87 16.38 66.06
CA THR A 139 7.82 15.41 66.36
C THR A 139 6.63 15.56 65.39
N GLY A 140 6.18 16.79 65.15
CA GLY A 140 5.09 17.06 64.23
C GLY A 140 5.42 16.73 62.78
N ALA A 141 6.65 17.04 62.34
CA ALA A 141 7.14 16.67 61.02
C ALA A 141 7.23 15.15 60.83
N ALA A 142 7.71 14.40 61.84
CA ALA A 142 7.74 12.94 61.79
C ALA A 142 6.34 12.34 61.66
N ARG A 143 5.35 12.86 62.39
CA ARG A 143 3.94 12.42 62.26
C ARG A 143 3.33 12.73 60.90
N LEU A 144 3.68 13.87 60.30
CA LEU A 144 3.27 14.19 58.92
C LEU A 144 3.95 13.29 57.88
N GLN A 145 5.22 12.91 58.10
CA GLN A 145 5.93 11.94 57.26
C GLN A 145 5.27 10.55 57.33
N ASP A 146 4.87 10.10 58.53
CA ASP A 146 4.12 8.85 58.72
C ASP A 146 2.76 8.90 58.01
N LEU A 147 2.05 10.02 58.13
CA LEU A 147 0.76 10.22 57.44
C LEU A 147 0.90 10.22 55.92
N LEU A 148 1.93 10.90 55.39
CA LEU A 148 2.25 10.91 53.96
C LEU A 148 2.52 9.49 53.46
N ARG A 149 3.32 8.71 54.20
CA ARG A 149 3.60 7.31 53.85
C ARG A 149 2.31 6.47 53.87
N SER A 150 1.49 6.61 54.91
CA SER A 150 0.21 5.90 55.02
C SER A 150 -0.72 6.20 53.83
N LYS A 151 -1.01 7.48 53.55
CA LYS A 151 -1.93 7.90 52.47
C LYS A 151 -1.45 7.47 51.08
N LEU A 152 -0.14 7.46 50.85
CA LEU A 152 0.41 6.95 49.59
C LEU A 152 0.32 5.42 49.52
N SER A 153 0.59 4.71 50.62
CA SER A 153 0.58 3.25 50.68
C SER A 153 -0.81 2.63 50.47
N ASP A 154 -1.89 3.33 50.82
CA ASP A 154 -3.27 2.88 50.62
C ASP A 154 -3.62 2.64 49.13
N HIS A 155 -2.83 3.18 48.20
CA HIS A 155 -3.08 3.14 46.75
C HIS A 155 -1.90 2.54 45.94
N VAL A 156 -1.17 1.59 46.52
CA VAL A 156 0.07 1.00 45.95
C VAL A 156 -0.08 -0.48 45.54
N SER A 157 -1.31 -0.97 45.32
CA SER A 157 -1.52 -2.34 44.82
C SER A 157 -1.08 -2.49 43.36
N PRO A 158 -0.05 -3.32 43.05
CA PRO A 158 0.43 -3.48 41.68
C PRO A 158 -0.68 -3.87 40.71
N ILE A 159 -0.70 -3.23 39.56
CA ILE A 159 -1.72 -3.47 38.53
C ILE A 159 -1.14 -4.27 37.36
N GLU A 160 -2.00 -4.90 36.57
CA GLU A 160 -1.61 -5.54 35.31
C GLU A 160 -1.80 -4.55 34.15
N PRO A 161 -0.74 -3.90 33.62
CA PRO A 161 -0.90 -2.80 32.67
C PRO A 161 -1.48 -3.24 31.31
N LEU A 162 -1.28 -4.51 30.94
CA LEU A 162 -1.81 -5.08 29.71
C LEU A 162 -3.34 -5.04 29.68
N HIS A 163 -4.01 -5.21 30.83
CA HIS A 163 -5.46 -5.10 30.94
C HIS A 163 -5.98 -3.73 30.50
N TYR A 164 -5.30 -2.67 30.93
CA TYR A 164 -5.69 -1.29 30.65
C TYR A 164 -5.39 -0.89 29.20
N LEU A 165 -4.23 -1.31 28.69
CA LEU A 165 -3.86 -1.05 27.29
C LEU A 165 -4.76 -1.78 26.30
N THR A 166 -5.10 -3.05 26.56
CA THR A 166 -5.93 -3.85 25.64
C THR A 166 -7.40 -3.44 25.61
N LYS A 167 -7.91 -2.88 26.72
CA LYS A 167 -9.29 -2.42 26.84
C LYS A 167 -9.46 -0.91 26.66
N ASP A 168 -8.37 -0.20 26.33
CA ASP A 168 -8.33 1.26 26.23
C ASP A 168 -8.93 1.97 27.46
N LEU A 169 -8.56 1.47 28.65
CA LEU A 169 -9.02 2.01 29.94
C LEU A 169 -7.96 2.97 30.52
N PRO A 170 -8.38 4.06 31.19
CA PRO A 170 -7.45 4.93 31.88
C PRO A 170 -6.73 4.17 32.99
N PHE A 171 -5.41 4.37 33.10
CA PHE A 171 -4.63 3.78 34.19
C PHE A 171 -5.06 4.38 35.54
N PRO A 172 -5.13 3.57 36.61
CA PRO A 172 -5.51 4.05 37.94
C PRO A 172 -4.59 5.16 38.43
N SER A 173 -5.18 6.31 38.79
CA SER A 173 -4.50 7.44 39.44
C SER A 173 -4.91 7.53 40.91
N LEU A 174 -4.21 8.36 41.70
CA LEU A 174 -4.63 8.67 43.07
C LEU A 174 -5.97 9.42 43.06
N PRO A 175 -6.89 9.14 44.02
CA PRO A 175 -8.13 9.89 44.16
C PRO A 175 -7.88 11.40 44.32
N GLU A 176 -8.75 12.23 43.75
CA GLU A 176 -8.58 13.69 43.74
C GLU A 176 -8.57 14.30 45.15
N GLU A 177 -9.36 13.74 46.06
CA GLU A 177 -9.36 14.09 47.49
C GLU A 177 -7.97 13.87 48.11
N THR A 178 -7.37 12.70 47.88
CA THR A 178 -6.02 12.37 48.36
C THR A 178 -4.99 13.32 47.77
N VAL A 179 -5.03 13.60 46.45
CA VAL A 179 -4.07 14.50 45.78
C VAL A 179 -4.15 15.93 46.37
N THR A 180 -5.35 16.40 46.67
CA THR A 180 -5.59 17.74 47.23
C THR A 180 -5.01 17.87 48.65
N GLU A 181 -5.06 16.80 49.44
CA GLU A 181 -4.49 16.76 50.79
C GLU A 181 -2.95 16.64 50.81
N LEU A 182 -2.37 15.95 49.80
CA LEU A 182 -0.92 15.70 49.74
C LEU A 182 -0.10 16.98 49.58
N GLY A 183 -0.56 17.96 48.81
CA GLY A 183 0.17 19.22 48.57
C GLY A 183 0.50 19.98 49.87
N PRO A 184 -0.51 20.33 50.70
CA PRO A 184 -0.30 20.97 52.00
C PRO A 184 0.58 20.14 52.96
N ILE A 185 0.44 18.81 52.97
CA ILE A 185 1.28 17.93 53.80
C ILE A 185 2.74 18.00 53.37
N CYS A 186 3.02 17.86 52.07
CA CYS A 186 4.38 17.93 51.51
C CYS A 186 5.03 19.30 51.75
N ALA A 187 4.27 20.39 51.60
CA ALA A 187 4.75 21.74 51.89
C ALA A 187 5.15 21.90 53.37
N ALA A 188 4.31 21.42 54.31
CA ALA A 188 4.58 21.49 55.74
C ALA A 188 5.80 20.64 56.15
N ILE A 189 5.97 19.43 55.60
CA ILE A 189 7.15 18.57 55.86
C ILE A 189 8.43 19.27 55.41
N ASN A 190 8.42 19.86 54.22
CA ASN A 190 9.60 20.54 53.67
C ASN A 190 9.95 21.81 54.46
N SER A 191 8.95 22.57 54.91
CA SER A 191 9.15 23.77 55.75
C SER A 191 9.75 23.42 57.12
N ALA A 192 9.23 22.35 57.75
CA ALA A 192 9.71 21.87 59.04
C ALA A 192 11.16 21.32 58.98
N ALA A 193 11.56 20.72 57.85
CA ALA A 193 12.89 20.16 57.65
C ALA A 193 14.02 21.22 57.76
N VAL A 194 13.73 22.49 57.44
CA VAL A 194 14.70 23.61 57.56
C VAL A 194 15.09 23.91 59.02
N HIS A 195 14.21 23.57 59.96
CA HIS A 195 14.33 23.92 61.38
C HIS A 195 14.81 22.75 62.26
N GLY A 196 14.82 21.52 61.74
CA GLY A 196 15.18 20.30 62.48
C GLY A 196 16.68 20.02 62.57
N SER A 197 17.05 18.99 63.34
CA SER A 197 18.43 18.53 63.58
C SER A 197 19.18 18.07 62.32
N GLN A 198 18.48 17.94 61.18
CA GLN A 198 19.01 17.50 59.88
C GLN A 198 19.40 18.66 58.95
N ARG A 199 19.93 19.75 59.50
CA ARG A 199 20.42 20.92 58.73
C ARG A 199 21.54 20.61 57.72
N GLY A 200 22.16 19.43 57.79
CA GLY A 200 23.38 19.09 57.04
C GLY A 200 23.21 18.31 55.73
N ASP A 201 22.05 17.69 55.45
CA ASP A 201 21.94 16.71 54.35
C ASP A 201 21.31 17.25 53.04
N GLY A 202 20.90 18.52 52.99
CA GLY A 202 20.23 19.10 51.81
C GLY A 202 18.94 18.39 51.36
N GLY A 203 18.44 17.44 52.18
CA GLY A 203 17.38 16.52 51.81
C GLY A 203 16.01 17.19 51.84
N LYS A 204 15.20 16.92 50.80
CA LYS A 204 13.76 17.23 50.75
C LYS A 204 13.00 15.96 51.18
N PRO A 205 12.58 15.80 52.45
CA PRO A 205 12.11 14.52 52.97
C PRO A 205 10.80 14.05 52.33
N ALA A 206 9.90 15.00 52.00
CA ALA A 206 8.64 14.69 51.34
C ALA A 206 8.84 14.07 49.94
N LEU A 207 9.80 14.59 49.18
CA LEU A 207 10.19 14.06 47.86
C LEU A 207 10.71 12.61 48.01
N LYS A 208 11.61 12.39 48.97
CA LYS A 208 12.20 11.07 49.21
C LYS A 208 11.13 10.04 49.58
N ILE A 209 10.21 10.38 50.49
CA ILE A 209 9.11 9.51 50.89
C ILE A 209 8.19 9.21 49.71
N TYR A 210 7.82 10.22 48.92
CA TYR A 210 6.98 10.05 47.74
C TYR A 210 7.62 9.05 46.76
N ALA A 211 8.90 9.25 46.42
CA ALA A 211 9.63 8.37 45.51
C ALA A 211 9.83 6.94 46.09
N GLU A 212 10.07 6.80 47.40
CA GLU A 212 10.21 5.51 48.07
C GLU A 212 8.92 4.68 48.08
N VAL A 213 7.74 5.32 48.04
CA VAL A 213 6.45 4.62 48.03
C VAL A 213 5.95 4.40 46.60
N ARG A 214 5.95 5.44 45.76
CA ARG A 214 5.43 5.38 44.39
C ARG A 214 6.40 4.74 43.39
N GLY A 215 7.70 4.83 43.61
CA GLY A 215 8.70 4.22 42.73
C GLY A 215 8.57 2.69 42.66
N PRO A 216 8.60 1.96 43.80
CA PRO A 216 8.40 0.51 43.81
C PRO A 216 7.06 0.06 43.22
N TYR A 217 5.98 0.82 43.44
CA TYR A 217 4.67 0.56 42.83
C TYR A 217 4.73 0.46 41.30
N ILE A 218 5.38 1.44 40.65
CA ILE A 218 5.54 1.48 39.20
C ILE A 218 6.40 0.31 38.74
N THR A 219 7.54 0.08 39.40
CA THR A 219 8.45 -1.03 39.08
C THR A 219 7.76 -2.40 39.19
N SER A 220 7.03 -2.65 40.27
CA SER A 220 6.30 -3.91 40.48
C SER A 220 5.17 -4.11 39.48
N SER A 221 4.45 -3.04 39.09
CA SER A 221 3.38 -3.12 38.09
C SER A 221 3.92 -3.43 36.68
N LEU A 222 5.14 -2.98 36.38
CA LEU A 222 5.78 -3.17 35.07
C LEU A 222 6.59 -4.48 34.95
N GLN A 223 6.86 -5.16 36.06
CA GLN A 223 7.75 -6.34 36.11
C GLN A 223 7.33 -7.47 35.16
N ASN A 224 6.03 -7.74 35.04
CA ASN A 224 5.51 -8.79 34.15
C ASN A 224 5.77 -8.46 32.67
N LEU A 225 5.69 -7.19 32.29
CA LEU A 225 5.96 -6.74 30.91
C LEU A 225 7.45 -6.78 30.58
N ALA A 226 8.32 -6.48 31.55
CA ALA A 226 9.76 -6.66 31.41
C ALA A 226 10.10 -8.14 31.12
N ILE A 227 9.54 -9.07 31.92
CA ILE A 227 9.74 -10.52 31.73
C ILE A 227 9.15 -10.99 30.40
N ALA A 228 7.96 -10.52 30.02
CA ALA A 228 7.32 -10.86 28.74
C ALA A 228 8.15 -10.40 27.53
N SER A 229 8.72 -9.19 27.60
CA SER A 229 9.60 -8.65 26.55
C SER A 229 10.83 -9.53 26.30
N LEU A 230 11.38 -10.14 27.36
CA LEU A 230 12.52 -11.06 27.26
C LEU A 230 12.10 -12.47 26.81
N ASN A 231 10.98 -12.97 27.32
CA ASN A 231 10.49 -14.32 26.98
C ASN A 231 10.05 -14.44 25.52
N THR A 232 9.54 -13.36 24.92
CA THR A 232 9.16 -13.34 23.50
C THR A 232 10.36 -13.56 22.58
N VAL A 233 11.55 -13.06 22.94
CA VAL A 233 12.80 -13.36 22.20
C VAL A 233 13.27 -14.80 22.45
N LYS A 234 13.27 -15.24 23.72
CA LYS A 234 13.75 -16.59 24.09
C LYS A 234 12.94 -17.73 23.51
N ARG A 235 11.62 -17.56 23.33
CA ARG A 235 10.70 -18.59 22.84
C ARG A 235 10.56 -18.61 21.33
N ARG A 236 11.18 -17.67 20.63
CA ARG A 236 11.06 -17.57 19.19
C ARG A 236 11.87 -18.69 18.53
N PRO A 237 11.27 -19.49 17.63
CA PRO A 237 12.03 -20.43 16.81
C PRO A 237 12.96 -19.65 15.87
N ASN A 238 14.15 -20.20 15.57
CA ASN A 238 15.17 -19.59 14.68
C ASN A 238 14.72 -19.47 13.19
N ASP A 239 13.41 -19.46 12.94
CA ASP A 239 12.82 -19.54 11.62
C ASP A 239 12.55 -18.13 11.08
N GLY A 240 13.55 -17.55 10.41
CA GLY A 240 13.45 -16.31 9.62
C GLY A 240 13.76 -14.99 10.36
N PRO A 241 13.74 -13.85 9.63
CA PRO A 241 14.04 -12.52 10.18
C PRO A 241 12.94 -12.05 11.14
N TYR A 242 13.32 -11.24 12.12
CA TYR A 242 12.40 -10.67 13.09
C TYR A 242 11.28 -9.86 12.43
N LYS A 243 10.04 -10.12 12.89
CA LYS A 243 8.83 -9.42 12.42
C LYS A 243 8.45 -8.34 13.41
N GLN A 244 8.20 -7.14 12.90
CA GLN A 244 7.82 -5.97 13.69
C GLN A 244 6.60 -6.26 14.58
N GLY A 245 6.62 -5.76 15.81
CA GLY A 245 5.50 -5.88 16.76
C GLY A 245 5.34 -7.26 17.41
N THR A 246 6.26 -8.21 17.17
CA THR A 246 6.21 -9.52 17.84
C THR A 246 6.84 -9.51 19.23
N ASN A 247 7.68 -8.52 19.55
CA ASN A 247 8.25 -8.35 20.87
C ASN A 247 7.36 -7.52 21.81
N GLY A 248 7.35 -7.88 23.10
CA GLY A 248 6.57 -7.17 24.13
C GLY A 248 7.07 -5.75 24.49
N ILE A 249 8.22 -5.31 23.95
CA ILE A 249 8.84 -4.04 24.33
C ILE A 249 7.96 -2.83 24.01
N GLY A 250 7.18 -2.86 22.94
CA GLY A 250 6.25 -1.76 22.60
C GLY A 250 5.14 -1.58 23.64
N VAL A 251 4.60 -2.70 24.15
CA VAL A 251 3.60 -2.69 25.23
C VAL A 251 4.24 -2.20 26.53
N TYR A 252 5.47 -2.65 26.82
CA TYR A 252 6.22 -2.20 27.99
C TYR A 252 6.50 -0.68 27.94
N SER A 253 6.96 -0.15 26.81
CA SER A 253 7.16 1.30 26.61
C SER A 253 5.87 2.09 26.79
N SER A 254 4.76 1.62 26.22
CA SER A 254 3.47 2.31 26.31
C SER A 254 2.94 2.33 27.75
N ALA A 255 3.11 1.23 28.50
CA ALA A 255 2.75 1.19 29.91
C ALA A 255 3.62 2.14 30.75
N LEU A 256 4.94 2.15 30.52
CA LEU A 256 5.88 3.04 31.19
C LEU A 256 5.56 4.52 30.92
N GLU A 257 5.25 4.88 29.67
CA GLU A 257 4.83 6.23 29.27
C GLU A 257 3.58 6.69 30.04
N ASN A 258 2.56 5.83 30.14
CA ASN A 258 1.33 6.15 30.89
C ASN A 258 1.58 6.35 32.38
N PHE A 259 2.40 5.51 33.02
CA PHE A 259 2.80 5.71 34.42
C PHE A 259 3.55 7.04 34.62
N ILE A 260 4.46 7.40 33.70
CA ILE A 260 5.18 8.67 33.76
C ILE A 260 4.20 9.86 33.67
N TYR A 261 3.20 9.79 32.78
CA TYR A 261 2.21 10.86 32.63
C TYR A 261 1.32 11.04 33.85
N ILE A 262 0.88 9.93 34.46
CA ILE A 262 0.07 9.98 35.68
C ILE A 262 0.88 10.57 36.83
N GLU A 263 2.10 10.08 37.03
CA GLU A 263 2.96 10.61 38.10
C GLU A 263 3.34 12.06 37.87
N HIS A 264 3.59 12.48 36.62
CA HIS A 264 3.82 13.89 36.31
C HIS A 264 2.62 14.78 36.65
N ASP A 265 1.39 14.34 36.36
CA ASP A 265 0.18 15.09 36.70
C ASP A 265 0.00 15.21 38.22
N ILE A 266 0.17 14.11 38.96
CA ILE A 266 0.10 14.12 40.43
C ILE A 266 1.19 15.03 41.01
N ILE A 267 2.46 14.85 40.60
CA ILE A 267 3.60 15.61 41.11
C ILE A 267 3.44 17.11 40.80
N SER A 268 2.88 17.48 39.65
CA SER A 268 2.65 18.88 39.28
C SER A 268 1.66 19.59 40.21
N ARG A 269 0.71 18.84 40.77
CA ARG A 269 -0.29 19.34 41.74
C ARG A 269 0.23 19.33 43.18
N VAL A 270 1.09 18.37 43.53
CA VAL A 270 1.61 18.21 44.90
C VAL A 270 2.88 19.04 45.18
N PHE A 271 3.78 19.16 44.20
CA PHE A 271 5.08 19.84 44.35
C PHE A 271 5.17 21.10 43.47
N THR A 272 6.01 22.06 43.87
CA THR A 272 6.16 23.36 43.19
C THR A 272 7.62 23.65 42.80
N GLY A 273 7.82 24.38 41.70
CA GLY A 273 9.15 24.79 41.21
C GLY A 273 10.06 23.60 40.85
N ASP A 274 11.36 23.74 41.11
CA ASP A 274 12.40 22.75 40.78
C ASP A 274 12.23 21.39 41.50
N GLN A 275 11.31 21.30 42.47
CA GLN A 275 10.99 20.03 43.12
C GLN A 275 10.23 19.07 42.20
N ARG A 276 9.50 19.57 41.20
CA ARG A 276 8.70 18.74 40.28
C ARG A 276 9.59 17.79 39.48
N GLY A 277 10.60 18.32 38.80
CA GLY A 277 11.54 17.53 38.00
C GLY A 277 12.33 16.53 38.85
N LEU A 278 12.88 16.97 39.98
CA LEU A 278 13.63 16.10 40.90
C LEU A 278 12.79 14.97 41.48
N THR A 279 11.51 15.23 41.80
CA THR A 279 10.59 14.19 42.32
C THR A 279 10.25 13.18 41.24
N LEU A 280 9.96 13.64 40.03
CA LEU A 280 9.65 12.75 38.91
C LEU A 280 10.85 11.87 38.56
N GLN A 281 12.05 12.46 38.45
CA GLN A 281 13.29 11.72 38.23
C GLN A 281 13.53 10.67 39.32
N ALA A 282 13.38 11.02 40.59
CA ALA A 282 13.55 10.09 41.71
C ALA A 282 12.52 8.95 41.69
N THR A 283 11.25 9.26 41.41
CA THR A 283 10.14 8.30 41.38
C THR A 283 10.30 7.29 40.24
N CYS A 284 10.65 7.76 39.04
CA CYS A 284 10.79 6.91 37.86
C CYS A 284 12.15 6.19 37.79
N LYS A 285 13.14 6.55 38.62
CA LYS A 285 14.51 6.04 38.56
C LYS A 285 14.61 4.51 38.56
N SER A 286 13.88 3.84 39.47
CA SER A 286 13.90 2.37 39.59
C SER A 286 13.29 1.70 38.35
N ALA A 287 12.13 2.17 37.89
CA ALA A 287 11.47 1.64 36.72
C ALA A 287 12.30 1.85 35.45
N LEU A 288 12.93 3.02 35.28
CA LEU A 288 13.82 3.30 34.16
C LEU A 288 15.11 2.47 34.21
N ALA A 289 15.63 2.17 35.40
CA ALA A 289 16.78 1.28 35.56
C ALA A 289 16.44 -0.16 35.14
N GLU A 290 15.26 -0.67 35.52
CA GLU A 290 14.81 -2.00 35.08
C GLU A 290 14.50 -2.02 33.57
N TYR A 291 13.90 -0.97 33.03
CA TYR A 291 13.68 -0.79 31.59
C TYR A 291 15.02 -0.80 30.82
N SER A 292 16.01 -0.04 31.29
CA SER A 292 17.37 -0.03 30.71
C SER A 292 18.06 -1.39 30.80
N LYS A 293 17.85 -2.13 31.90
CA LYS A 293 18.33 -3.51 32.03
C LYS A 293 17.65 -4.44 31.03
N THR A 294 16.32 -4.36 30.86
CA THR A 294 15.59 -5.11 29.84
C THR A 294 16.13 -4.81 28.43
N LEU A 295 16.35 -3.53 28.09
CA LEU A 295 16.95 -3.16 26.80
C LEU A 295 18.36 -3.73 26.61
N ARG A 296 19.19 -3.75 27.65
CA ARG A 296 20.54 -4.36 27.60
C ARG A 296 20.49 -5.87 27.39
N GLU A 297 19.57 -6.56 28.06
CA GLU A 297 19.37 -8.00 27.88
C GLU A 297 18.84 -8.31 26.47
N LEU A 298 17.85 -7.57 25.97
CA LEU A 298 17.39 -7.67 24.58
C LEU A 298 18.54 -7.43 23.60
N ASN A 299 19.38 -6.41 23.84
CA ASN A 299 20.56 -6.14 23.03
C ASN A 299 21.57 -7.30 23.03
N GLN A 300 21.73 -8.01 24.15
CA GLN A 300 22.59 -9.19 24.22
C GLN A 300 22.07 -10.31 23.33
N TYR A 301 20.75 -10.55 23.29
CA TYR A 301 20.13 -11.50 22.37
C TYR A 301 20.30 -11.08 20.91
N ILE A 302 20.08 -9.80 20.60
CA ILE A 302 20.26 -9.27 19.25
C ILE A 302 21.70 -9.44 18.79
N ARG A 303 22.69 -9.16 19.65
CA ARG A 303 24.11 -9.36 19.34
C ARG A 303 24.46 -10.82 19.07
N ALA A 304 23.82 -11.77 19.76
CA ALA A 304 24.03 -13.18 19.53
C ALA A 304 23.49 -13.65 18.16
N ASN A 305 22.41 -13.02 17.67
CA ASN A 305 21.75 -13.37 16.40
C ASN A 305 21.59 -12.14 15.49
N LEU A 306 22.69 -11.41 15.24
CA LEU A 306 22.65 -10.10 14.60
C LEU A 306 21.96 -10.12 13.22
N MET A 307 22.08 -11.22 12.48
CA MET A 307 21.53 -11.33 11.12
C MET A 307 20.00 -11.45 11.09
N THR A 308 19.40 -12.11 12.08
CA THR A 308 17.95 -12.31 12.12
C THR A 308 17.25 -11.28 12.99
N ASP A 309 17.92 -10.80 14.04
CA ASP A 309 17.31 -10.00 15.10
C ASP A 309 17.75 -8.53 15.09
N CYS A 310 18.59 -8.09 14.14
CA CYS A 310 18.91 -6.66 13.98
C CYS A 310 17.66 -5.77 13.78
N PHE A 311 16.61 -6.30 13.15
CA PHE A 311 15.34 -5.60 12.99
C PHE A 311 14.66 -5.25 14.34
N LEU A 312 14.85 -6.09 15.36
CA LEU A 312 14.38 -5.78 16.71
C LEU A 312 15.14 -4.57 17.30
N ALA A 313 16.42 -4.40 16.97
CA ALA A 313 17.15 -3.20 17.39
C ALA A 313 16.58 -1.94 16.74
N PHE A 314 16.18 -2.00 15.46
CA PHE A 314 15.54 -0.87 14.78
C PHE A 314 14.18 -0.54 15.38
N GLU A 315 13.35 -1.55 15.68
CA GLU A 315 12.06 -1.35 16.36
C GLU A 315 12.24 -0.73 17.76
N ILE A 316 13.17 -1.24 18.55
CA ILE A 316 13.48 -0.67 19.88
C ILE A 316 13.88 0.81 19.76
N ILE A 317 14.73 1.14 18.78
CA ILE A 317 15.16 2.53 18.54
C ILE A 317 13.97 3.40 18.16
N GLU A 318 13.08 2.93 17.31
CA GLU A 318 11.86 3.64 16.91
C GLU A 318 10.98 3.96 18.11
N ILE A 319 10.61 2.92 18.87
CA ILE A 319 9.68 3.00 19.99
C ILE A 319 10.25 3.89 21.09
N VAL A 320 11.50 3.66 21.50
CA VAL A 320 12.13 4.39 22.60
C VAL A 320 12.40 5.83 22.21
N THR A 321 12.83 6.10 20.98
CA THR A 321 13.07 7.47 20.51
C THR A 321 11.75 8.25 20.48
N ALA A 322 10.70 7.68 19.88
CA ALA A 322 9.38 8.31 19.82
C ALA A 322 8.79 8.57 21.21
N MET A 323 8.85 7.58 22.10
CA MET A 323 8.44 7.72 23.50
C MET A 323 9.24 8.82 24.21
N SER A 324 10.56 8.88 24.01
CA SER A 324 11.42 9.89 24.65
C SER A 324 11.02 11.32 24.27
N TYR A 325 10.66 11.56 23.01
CA TYR A 325 10.16 12.87 22.55
C TYR A 325 8.79 13.21 23.13
N ARG A 326 7.86 12.25 23.18
CA ARG A 326 6.52 12.47 23.77
C ARG A 326 6.63 12.76 25.26
N VAL A 327 7.42 11.98 26.00
CA VAL A 327 7.68 12.21 27.42
C VAL A 327 8.30 13.58 27.64
N ASP A 328 9.38 13.92 26.92
CA ASP A 328 10.06 15.22 27.01
C ASP A 328 9.11 16.39 26.70
N SER A 329 8.25 16.26 25.69
CA SER A 329 7.27 17.30 25.34
C SER A 329 6.25 17.60 26.44
N LYS A 330 5.93 16.61 27.27
CA LYS A 330 4.92 16.71 28.33
C LYS A 330 5.50 17.00 29.70
N THR A 331 6.69 16.46 30.00
CA THR A 331 7.31 16.55 31.33
C THR A 331 8.50 17.51 31.37
N GLY A 332 9.16 17.79 30.23
CA GLY A 332 10.44 18.52 30.15
C GLY A 332 11.62 17.76 30.78
N GLU A 333 11.45 16.50 31.14
CA GLU A 333 12.36 15.73 32.00
C GLU A 333 12.58 14.31 31.43
N LEU A 334 13.56 13.56 31.97
CA LEU A 334 13.84 12.14 31.68
C LEU A 334 14.42 11.80 30.29
N LYS A 335 14.45 12.75 29.34
CA LYS A 335 14.98 12.52 27.98
C LYS A 335 16.40 11.94 27.96
N SER A 336 17.30 12.47 28.78
CA SER A 336 18.69 12.01 28.89
C SER A 336 18.77 10.55 29.31
N MET A 337 17.92 10.11 30.24
CA MET A 337 17.90 8.73 30.73
C MET A 337 17.47 7.74 29.64
N PHE A 338 16.50 8.11 28.79
CA PHE A 338 16.11 7.28 27.64
C PHE A 338 17.21 7.20 26.58
N ILE A 339 17.89 8.31 26.30
CA ILE A 339 19.02 8.33 25.36
C ILE A 339 20.16 7.45 25.85
N GLU A 340 20.49 7.51 27.16
CA GLU A 340 21.50 6.65 27.78
C GLU A 340 21.12 5.18 27.74
N ALA A 341 19.86 4.84 28.04
CA ALA A 341 19.36 3.48 27.99
C ALA A 341 19.39 2.89 26.57
N LEU A 342 19.15 3.71 25.54
CA LEU A 342 19.11 3.28 24.14
C LEU A 342 20.50 3.16 23.50
N ARG A 343 21.52 3.85 24.04
CA ARG A 343 22.87 3.92 23.47
C ARG A 343 23.46 2.55 23.08
N PRO A 344 23.41 1.50 23.93
CA PRO A 344 23.99 0.19 23.58
C PRO A 344 23.30 -0.50 22.40
N VAL A 345 21.97 -0.32 22.26
CA VAL A 345 21.17 -0.87 21.16
C VAL A 345 21.51 -0.14 19.87
N ARG A 346 21.66 1.19 19.92
CA ARG A 346 22.06 2.02 18.78
C ARG A 346 23.43 1.63 18.23
N GLU A 347 24.41 1.36 19.08
CA GLU A 347 25.74 0.89 18.63
C GLU A 347 25.67 -0.49 17.97
N THR A 348 24.88 -1.42 18.51
CA THR A 348 24.64 -2.73 17.87
C THR A 348 24.00 -2.55 16.49
N ALA A 349 22.97 -1.69 16.38
CA ALA A 349 22.28 -1.41 15.14
C ALA A 349 23.22 -0.82 14.07
N LYS A 350 24.12 0.09 14.45
CA LYS A 350 25.18 0.60 13.55
C LYS A 350 26.06 -0.52 13.00
N SER A 351 26.59 -1.38 13.89
CA SER A 351 27.45 -2.50 13.47
C SER A 351 26.72 -3.52 12.57
N SER A 352 25.40 -3.65 12.73
CA SER A 352 24.61 -4.61 11.93
C SER A 352 24.57 -4.27 10.45
N LEU A 353 24.67 -2.99 10.06
CA LEU A 353 24.60 -2.58 8.66
C LEU A 353 25.80 -3.09 7.84
N ALA A 354 27.01 -2.98 8.41
CA ALA A 354 28.21 -3.50 7.77
C ALA A 354 28.20 -5.04 7.71
N GLU A 355 27.74 -5.69 8.78
CA GLU A 355 27.67 -7.15 8.84
C GLU A 355 26.62 -7.72 7.86
N LEU A 356 25.47 -7.06 7.67
CA LEU A 356 24.46 -7.44 6.66
C LEU A 356 25.02 -7.41 5.24
N LEU A 357 25.87 -6.41 4.94
CA LEU A 357 26.54 -6.29 3.65
C LEU A 357 27.56 -7.40 3.43
N GLU A 358 28.42 -7.67 4.42
CA GLU A 358 29.39 -8.76 4.35
C GLU A 358 28.74 -10.14 4.30
N GLU A 359 27.64 -10.34 5.04
CA GLU A 359 26.90 -11.59 5.00
C GLU A 359 26.27 -11.85 3.63
N THR A 360 25.74 -10.80 2.98
CA THR A 360 25.22 -10.92 1.62
C THR A 360 26.31 -11.40 0.65
N LYS A 361 27.54 -10.88 0.79
CA LYS A 361 28.70 -11.34 0.01
C LYS A 361 29.09 -12.78 0.36
N ARG A 362 29.13 -13.14 1.65
CA ARG A 362 29.47 -14.50 2.12
C ARG A 362 28.46 -15.53 1.65
N LYS A 363 27.15 -15.26 1.76
CA LYS A 363 26.07 -16.13 1.27
C LYS A 363 26.16 -16.33 -0.24
N ALA A 364 26.41 -15.27 -1.01
CA ALA A 364 26.59 -15.40 -2.45
C ALA A 364 27.84 -16.22 -2.81
N ALA A 365 28.93 -16.07 -2.04
CA ALA A 365 30.17 -16.82 -2.24
C ALA A 365 30.05 -18.30 -1.82
N SER A 366 29.21 -18.63 -0.83
CA SER A 366 29.05 -20.00 -0.31
C SER A 366 28.18 -20.90 -1.18
N ILE A 367 27.46 -20.35 -2.16
CA ILE A 367 26.64 -21.12 -3.12
C ILE A 367 27.54 -22.13 -3.84
N SER A 368 27.41 -23.41 -3.53
CA SER A 368 28.28 -24.48 -4.05
C SER A 368 27.92 -24.93 -5.46
N MET A 369 26.70 -24.69 -5.92
CA MET A 369 26.22 -25.05 -7.26
C MET A 369 25.25 -23.97 -7.78
N LEU A 370 25.38 -23.64 -9.07
CA LEU A 370 24.42 -22.78 -9.77
C LEU A 370 23.57 -23.62 -10.74
N PRO A 371 22.32 -23.22 -11.03
CA PRO A 371 21.47 -23.89 -12.02
C PRO A 371 22.17 -23.98 -13.38
N PRO A 372 22.36 -25.19 -13.95
CA PRO A 372 23.17 -25.37 -15.16
C PRO A 372 22.56 -24.73 -16.41
N ASP A 373 21.27 -24.44 -16.38
CA ASP A 373 20.46 -23.80 -17.42
C ASP A 373 20.41 -22.27 -17.33
N GLY A 374 21.04 -21.68 -16.31
CA GLY A 374 21.05 -20.24 -16.07
C GLY A 374 19.85 -19.71 -15.28
N GLY A 375 19.09 -20.56 -14.58
CA GLY A 375 18.04 -20.12 -13.66
C GLY A 375 18.52 -19.20 -12.52
N SER A 376 17.62 -18.39 -11.96
CA SER A 376 17.95 -17.52 -10.81
C SER A 376 18.19 -18.33 -9.52
N VAL A 377 18.83 -17.72 -8.52
CA VAL A 377 19.07 -18.34 -7.21
C VAL A 377 18.13 -17.79 -6.14
N PRO A 378 17.65 -18.62 -5.18
CA PRO A 378 16.78 -18.18 -4.10
C PRO A 378 17.32 -17.02 -3.27
N LEU A 379 18.65 -16.91 -3.16
CA LEU A 379 19.33 -15.82 -2.44
C LEU A 379 18.90 -14.43 -2.92
N VAL A 380 18.59 -14.26 -4.21
CA VAL A 380 18.13 -12.96 -4.74
C VAL A 380 16.83 -12.56 -4.05
N ASN A 381 15.86 -13.47 -3.97
CA ASN A 381 14.57 -13.20 -3.33
C ASN A 381 14.73 -13.00 -1.82
N GLU A 382 15.62 -13.75 -1.17
CA GLU A 382 15.92 -13.59 0.26
C GLU A 382 16.47 -12.19 0.58
N VAL A 383 17.46 -11.72 -0.20
CA VAL A 383 18.08 -10.40 -0.01
C VAL A 383 17.10 -9.29 -0.36
N MET A 384 16.35 -9.40 -1.46
CA MET A 384 15.36 -8.39 -1.84
C MET A 384 14.21 -8.31 -0.82
N SER A 385 13.77 -9.44 -0.25
CA SER A 385 12.77 -9.46 0.83
C SER A 385 13.32 -8.84 2.13
N SER A 386 14.61 -9.03 2.41
CA SER A 386 15.29 -8.39 3.55
C SER A 386 15.38 -6.88 3.37
N LEU A 387 15.74 -6.41 2.17
CA LEU A 387 15.76 -4.98 1.82
C LEU A 387 14.38 -4.35 1.90
N LEU A 388 13.33 -5.05 1.45
CA LEU A 388 11.96 -4.61 1.63
C LEU A 388 11.61 -4.46 3.12
N THR A 389 11.98 -5.44 3.94
CA THR A 389 11.75 -5.38 5.39
C THR A 389 12.48 -4.20 6.03
N LEU A 390 13.70 -3.88 5.56
CA LEU A 390 14.46 -2.70 6.01
C LEU A 390 13.73 -1.38 5.71
N THR A 391 13.04 -1.26 4.58
CA THR A 391 12.29 -0.02 4.25
C THR A 391 11.20 0.31 5.28
N GLY A 392 10.64 -0.70 5.96
CA GLY A 392 9.69 -0.51 7.07
C GLY A 392 10.27 0.22 8.29
N TYR A 393 11.60 0.25 8.43
CA TYR A 393 12.30 0.89 9.55
C TYR A 393 13.02 2.19 9.12
N SER A 394 12.44 2.93 8.16
CA SER A 394 13.07 4.12 7.57
C SER A 394 13.46 5.20 8.59
N GLY A 395 12.64 5.44 9.63
CA GLY A 395 12.93 6.43 10.67
C GLY A 395 14.18 6.12 11.51
N PRO A 396 14.26 4.94 12.16
CA PRO A 396 15.48 4.50 12.86
C PRO A 396 16.71 4.44 11.96
N LEU A 397 16.57 3.91 10.74
CA LEU A 397 17.67 3.79 9.79
C LEU A 397 18.20 5.15 9.34
N ALA A 398 17.33 6.12 9.10
CA ALA A 398 17.71 7.51 8.81
C ALA A 398 18.64 8.07 9.90
N SER A 399 18.26 7.92 11.17
CA SER A 399 19.08 8.39 12.30
C SER A 399 20.42 7.67 12.40
N ILE A 400 20.43 6.34 12.19
CA ILE A 400 21.65 5.53 12.25
C ILE A 400 22.58 5.88 11.10
N LEU A 401 22.09 5.89 9.85
CA LEU A 401 22.89 6.17 8.66
C LEU A 401 23.48 7.58 8.69
N THR A 402 22.71 8.57 9.16
CA THR A 402 23.24 9.94 9.38
C THR A 402 24.42 9.94 10.35
N SER A 403 24.35 9.12 11.42
CA SER A 403 25.43 9.03 12.40
C SER A 403 26.64 8.21 11.93
N VAL A 404 26.45 7.31 10.96
CA VAL A 404 27.52 6.51 10.34
C VAL A 404 28.22 7.34 9.25
N GLY A 405 27.48 8.15 8.50
CA GLY A 405 27.96 8.89 7.34
C GLY A 405 27.89 8.05 6.06
N ASP A 406 27.72 8.72 4.92
CA ASP A 406 27.55 8.08 3.61
C ASP A 406 28.74 7.17 3.26
N GLY A 407 28.46 5.93 2.86
CA GLY A 407 29.47 4.95 2.45
C GLY A 407 30.30 4.33 3.57
N ASN A 408 30.22 4.82 4.81
CA ASN A 408 31.02 4.29 5.93
C ASN A 408 30.54 2.92 6.43
N TRP A 409 29.37 2.44 5.97
CA TRP A 409 28.89 1.07 6.20
C TRP A 409 29.62 0.00 5.37
N ARG A 410 30.49 0.38 4.43
CA ARG A 410 31.20 -0.55 3.54
C ARG A 410 32.41 -1.25 4.17
N SER A 411 32.89 -0.79 5.32
CA SER A 411 34.00 -1.42 6.04
C SER A 411 33.77 -1.40 7.54
N ALA A 412 33.99 -2.55 8.20
CA ALA A 412 33.97 -2.67 9.66
C ALA A 412 35.22 -2.04 10.33
N SER A 413 36.24 -1.66 9.55
CA SER A 413 37.44 -0.98 10.06
C SER A 413 37.22 0.54 10.09
N ASN A 414 36.96 1.09 11.27
CA ASN A 414 36.92 2.53 11.53
C ASN A 414 38.06 3.30 10.84
N ALA A 415 37.70 4.34 10.08
CA ALA A 415 38.53 5.53 9.95
C ALA A 415 37.63 6.76 9.80
N SER A 416 37.71 7.61 10.81
CA SER A 416 37.26 8.99 10.87
C SER A 416 37.68 9.79 9.64
N GLY A 417 36.79 9.91 8.66
CA GLY A 417 36.92 10.88 7.58
C GLY A 417 36.15 12.15 7.94
N THR A 418 36.85 13.25 8.14
CA THR A 418 36.27 14.61 8.15
C THR A 418 35.60 14.87 6.81
N ALA A 419 34.29 14.62 6.70
CA ALA A 419 33.50 15.15 5.59
C ALA A 419 33.32 16.66 5.79
N PRO A 420 33.38 17.48 4.72
CA PRO A 420 33.12 18.90 4.82
C PRO A 420 31.71 19.14 5.39
N LEU A 421 31.61 20.06 6.34
CA LEU A 421 30.40 20.37 7.11
C LEU A 421 29.28 21.06 6.30
N ASP A 422 29.41 21.15 4.98
CA ASP A 422 28.44 21.78 4.11
C ASP A 422 27.72 20.72 3.27
N VAL A 423 26.45 20.47 3.63
CA VAL A 423 25.48 19.55 3.00
C VAL A 423 25.69 18.07 3.36
N SER A 424 25.21 17.67 4.54
CA SER A 424 24.93 16.25 4.81
C SER A 424 23.78 15.79 3.89
N PRO A 425 23.90 14.66 3.17
CA PRO A 425 22.81 14.14 2.34
C PRO A 425 21.55 13.90 3.18
N ASP A 426 20.37 14.16 2.61
CA ASP A 426 19.11 13.85 3.28
C ASP A 426 19.07 12.36 3.67
N SER A 427 18.46 12.09 4.81
CA SER A 427 18.34 10.75 5.39
C SER A 427 17.72 9.70 4.43
N SER A 428 16.83 10.15 3.55
CA SER A 428 16.23 9.33 2.49
C SER A 428 17.26 8.92 1.42
N THR A 429 18.20 9.80 1.12
CA THR A 429 19.28 9.58 0.14
C THR A 429 20.30 8.59 0.69
N LEU A 430 20.69 8.72 1.96
CA LEU A 430 21.59 7.77 2.63
C LEU A 430 21.01 6.34 2.62
N LEU A 431 19.70 6.20 2.87
CA LEU A 431 19.03 4.90 2.80
C LEU A 431 18.99 4.34 1.37
N SER A 432 18.74 5.19 0.37
CA SER A 432 18.83 4.81 -1.04
C SER A 432 20.22 4.29 -1.41
N HIS A 433 21.28 5.01 -0.99
CA HIS A 433 22.67 4.59 -1.21
C HIS A 433 22.98 3.25 -0.54
N PHE A 434 22.55 3.04 0.71
CA PHE A 434 22.74 1.78 1.40
C PHE A 434 22.04 0.60 0.70
N ILE A 435 20.77 0.77 0.31
CA ILE A 435 20.01 -0.26 -0.42
C ILE A 435 20.70 -0.58 -1.76
N LEU A 436 21.15 0.44 -2.47
CA LEU A 436 21.86 0.29 -3.73
C LEU A 436 23.18 -0.48 -3.55
N ASP A 437 23.96 -0.18 -2.51
CA ASP A 437 25.21 -0.88 -2.20
C ASP A 437 24.98 -2.36 -1.86
N MET A 438 23.88 -2.69 -1.18
CA MET A 438 23.49 -4.07 -0.90
C MET A 438 23.15 -4.84 -2.19
N ILE A 439 22.38 -4.22 -3.09
CA ILE A 439 22.05 -4.79 -4.40
C ILE A 439 23.34 -4.97 -5.22
N GLU A 440 24.22 -3.97 -5.25
CA GLU A 440 25.49 -4.05 -5.97
C GLU A 440 26.39 -5.17 -5.41
N ALA A 441 26.50 -5.29 -4.09
CA ALA A 441 27.27 -6.37 -3.46
C ALA A 441 26.73 -7.76 -3.84
N LEU A 442 25.42 -7.95 -3.82
CA LEU A 442 24.77 -9.19 -4.26
C LEU A 442 25.07 -9.48 -5.74
N MET A 443 24.84 -8.49 -6.61
CA MET A 443 25.02 -8.65 -8.06
C MET A 443 26.48 -8.94 -8.43
N ILE A 444 27.43 -8.24 -7.83
CA ILE A 444 28.88 -8.45 -8.06
C ILE A 444 29.31 -9.84 -7.56
N ALA A 445 28.84 -10.26 -6.39
CA ALA A 445 29.17 -11.57 -5.84
C ALA A 445 28.60 -12.72 -6.69
N LEU A 446 27.34 -12.60 -7.13
CA LEU A 446 26.72 -13.57 -8.05
C LEU A 446 27.37 -13.55 -9.43
N GLU A 447 27.83 -12.39 -9.93
CA GLU A 447 28.61 -12.31 -11.18
C GLU A 447 29.93 -13.06 -11.08
N SER A 448 30.66 -12.88 -9.98
CA SER A 448 31.88 -13.62 -9.70
C SER A 448 31.62 -15.14 -9.62
N ARG A 449 30.51 -15.54 -8.97
CA ARG A 449 30.12 -16.94 -8.86
C ARG A 449 29.71 -17.55 -10.20
N GLY A 450 28.93 -16.80 -11.00
CA GLY A 450 28.55 -17.18 -12.35
C GLY A 450 29.75 -17.41 -13.25
N ARG A 451 30.78 -16.56 -13.16
CA ARG A 451 32.06 -16.74 -13.88
C ARG A 451 32.79 -18.03 -13.50
N ALA A 452 32.74 -18.44 -12.23
CA ALA A 452 33.45 -19.61 -11.75
C ALA A 452 32.75 -20.94 -12.12
N PHE A 453 31.42 -20.97 -12.18
CA PHE A 453 30.64 -22.21 -12.37
C PHE A 453 30.11 -22.43 -13.79
N HIS A 454 29.75 -21.37 -14.52
CA HIS A 454 29.22 -21.52 -15.88
C HIS A 454 30.35 -21.61 -16.89
N ARG A 455 30.38 -22.72 -17.64
CA ARG A 455 31.42 -23.00 -18.64
C ARG A 455 31.30 -22.16 -19.91
N THR A 456 30.12 -21.61 -20.20
CA THR A 456 29.85 -20.85 -21.43
C THR A 456 29.33 -19.45 -21.12
N LYS A 457 29.70 -18.50 -21.96
CA LYS A 457 29.24 -17.10 -21.88
C LYS A 457 27.73 -16.96 -22.08
N ALA A 458 27.12 -17.83 -22.87
CA ALA A 458 25.68 -17.88 -23.07
C ALA A 458 24.91 -18.19 -21.76
N VAL A 459 25.31 -19.25 -21.04
CA VAL A 459 24.68 -19.60 -19.76
C VAL A 459 24.94 -18.51 -18.72
N GLN A 460 26.18 -17.99 -18.68
CA GLN A 460 26.55 -16.91 -17.75
C GLN A 460 25.73 -15.64 -17.98
N GLY A 461 25.54 -15.22 -19.24
CA GLY A 461 24.75 -14.05 -19.59
C GLY A 461 23.27 -14.21 -19.27
N VAL A 462 22.70 -15.40 -19.49
CA VAL A 462 21.31 -15.71 -19.09
C VAL A 462 21.13 -15.71 -17.58
N PHE A 463 22.04 -16.34 -16.85
CA PHE A 463 22.05 -16.33 -15.38
C PHE A 463 22.01 -14.91 -14.83
N LEU A 464 22.93 -14.05 -15.29
CA LEU A 464 22.98 -12.66 -14.87
C LEU A 464 21.74 -11.87 -15.26
N SER A 465 21.16 -12.15 -16.43
CA SER A 465 19.94 -11.48 -16.90
C SER A 465 18.71 -11.90 -16.07
N ASN A 466 18.60 -13.17 -15.69
CA ASN A 466 17.56 -13.66 -14.79
C ASN A 466 17.71 -13.07 -13.37
N VAL A 467 18.93 -13.01 -12.84
CA VAL A 467 19.22 -12.35 -11.55
C VAL A 467 18.81 -10.87 -11.59
N PHE A 468 19.22 -10.13 -12.64
CA PHE A 468 18.80 -8.75 -12.84
C PHE A 468 17.28 -8.62 -12.94
N CYS A 469 16.62 -9.49 -13.71
CA CYS A 469 15.17 -9.49 -13.87
C CYS A 469 14.45 -9.70 -12.54
N SER A 470 14.93 -10.61 -11.68
CA SER A 470 14.36 -10.82 -10.35
C SER A 470 14.53 -9.59 -9.45
N VAL A 471 15.68 -8.91 -9.52
CA VAL A 471 15.92 -7.66 -8.78
C VAL A 471 15.01 -6.53 -9.28
N ASP A 472 14.99 -6.28 -10.59
CA ASP A 472 14.16 -5.23 -11.21
C ASP A 472 12.66 -5.49 -10.98
N ARG A 473 12.21 -6.75 -11.09
CA ARG A 473 10.82 -7.14 -10.75
C ARG A 473 10.52 -6.87 -9.28
N SER A 474 11.43 -7.20 -8.36
CA SER A 474 11.26 -6.93 -6.92
C SER A 474 11.14 -5.43 -6.64
N ILE A 475 11.96 -4.60 -7.29
CA ILE A 475 11.90 -3.13 -7.17
C ILE A 475 10.58 -2.59 -7.72
N ARG A 476 10.15 -3.03 -8.92
CA ARG A 476 8.89 -2.57 -9.53
C ARG A 476 7.64 -3.02 -8.79
N SER A 477 7.68 -4.22 -8.21
CA SER A 477 6.55 -4.78 -7.44
C SER A 477 6.34 -4.11 -6.08
N SER A 478 7.35 -3.41 -5.56
CA SER A 478 7.30 -2.76 -4.25
C SER A 478 7.36 -1.23 -4.38
N ALA A 479 6.27 -0.57 -3.99
CA ALA A 479 6.20 0.89 -3.98
C ALA A 479 7.29 1.53 -3.10
N GLU A 480 7.65 0.90 -1.98
CA GLU A 480 8.68 1.43 -1.07
C GLU A 480 10.08 1.33 -1.68
N LEU A 481 10.45 0.20 -2.28
CA LEU A 481 11.75 0.08 -2.94
C LEU A 481 11.83 1.01 -4.16
N ALA A 482 10.75 1.13 -4.93
CA ALA A 482 10.66 2.07 -6.05
C ALA A 482 10.81 3.53 -5.60
N ARG A 483 10.29 3.90 -4.42
CA ARG A 483 10.43 5.25 -3.85
C ARG A 483 11.89 5.61 -3.59
N TYR A 484 12.68 4.68 -3.04
CA TYR A 484 14.09 4.93 -2.73
C TYR A 484 15.00 4.78 -3.96
N LEU A 485 14.70 3.87 -4.88
CA LEU A 485 15.55 3.56 -6.04
C LEU A 485 15.07 4.18 -7.36
N GLY A 486 14.02 5.00 -7.33
CA GLY A 486 13.43 5.64 -8.51
C GLY A 486 14.22 6.85 -9.04
N SER A 487 15.31 7.25 -8.38
CA SER A 487 16.14 8.37 -8.84
C SER A 487 16.85 8.01 -10.16
N PRO A 488 17.07 8.97 -11.08
CA PRO A 488 17.77 8.70 -12.32
C PRO A 488 19.17 8.09 -12.13
N ASP A 489 19.88 8.47 -11.06
CA ASP A 489 21.21 7.94 -10.75
C ASP A 489 21.16 6.48 -10.26
N SER A 490 20.22 6.16 -9.36
CA SER A 490 19.98 4.79 -8.89
C SER A 490 19.62 3.86 -10.06
N ILE A 491 18.71 4.31 -10.94
CA ILE A 491 18.30 3.57 -12.14
C ILE A 491 19.50 3.34 -13.06
N ALA A 492 20.31 4.38 -13.31
CA ALA A 492 21.49 4.27 -14.16
C ALA A 492 22.51 3.27 -13.61
N ARG A 493 22.78 3.28 -12.29
CA ARG A 493 23.69 2.32 -11.64
C ARG A 493 23.19 0.88 -11.75
N ILE A 494 21.90 0.64 -11.49
CA ILE A 494 21.28 -0.68 -11.63
C ILE A 494 21.30 -1.17 -13.09
N ASP A 495 21.04 -0.28 -14.05
CA ASP A 495 21.06 -0.58 -15.48
C ASP A 495 22.43 -1.02 -16.01
N THR A 496 23.54 -0.62 -15.35
CA THR A 496 24.88 -1.08 -15.72
C THR A 496 25.02 -2.60 -15.63
N PHE A 497 24.30 -3.26 -14.72
CA PHE A 497 24.31 -4.72 -14.58
C PHE A 497 23.56 -5.40 -15.71
N ARG A 498 22.40 -4.86 -16.13
CA ARG A 498 21.67 -5.35 -17.31
C ARG A 498 22.54 -5.29 -18.56
N LYS A 499 23.23 -4.17 -18.77
CA LYS A 499 24.16 -3.98 -19.90
C LYS A 499 25.29 -5.01 -19.89
N ARG A 500 25.92 -5.24 -18.73
CA ARG A 500 26.96 -6.28 -18.57
C ARG A 500 26.42 -7.69 -18.83
N ALA A 501 25.25 -8.03 -18.30
CA ALA A 501 24.61 -9.33 -18.51
C ALA A 501 24.30 -9.59 -19.99
N THR A 502 23.72 -8.59 -20.65
CA THR A 502 23.40 -8.61 -22.08
C THR A 502 24.67 -8.74 -22.93
N SER A 503 25.70 -7.94 -22.65
CA SER A 503 26.99 -8.02 -23.35
C SER A 503 27.64 -9.40 -23.21
N THR A 504 27.60 -9.98 -22.00
CA THR A 504 28.14 -11.33 -21.74
C THR A 504 27.40 -12.39 -22.55
N TYR A 505 26.08 -12.23 -22.73
CA TYR A 505 25.29 -13.12 -23.57
C TYR A 505 25.62 -12.96 -25.06
N LEU A 506 25.72 -11.72 -25.54
CA LEU A 506 26.03 -11.41 -26.94
C LEU A 506 27.45 -11.85 -27.36
N ASP A 507 28.40 -11.91 -26.43
CA ASP A 507 29.74 -12.47 -26.71
C ASP A 507 29.66 -13.90 -27.26
N ALA A 508 28.65 -14.70 -26.88
CA ALA A 508 28.46 -16.05 -27.42
C ALA A 508 28.06 -16.06 -28.91
N TRP A 509 27.46 -14.97 -29.41
CA TRP A 509 27.02 -14.82 -30.80
C TRP A 509 28.07 -14.14 -31.69
N LYS A 510 29.18 -13.69 -31.10
CA LYS A 510 30.25 -12.98 -31.81
C LYS A 510 30.89 -13.85 -32.89
N GLU A 511 31.17 -15.12 -32.61
CA GLU A 511 31.72 -16.06 -33.58
C GLU A 511 30.80 -16.24 -34.79
N THR A 512 29.50 -16.41 -34.56
CA THR A 512 28.49 -16.51 -35.62
C THR A 512 28.44 -15.24 -36.47
N SER A 513 28.51 -14.06 -35.83
CA SER A 513 28.52 -12.77 -36.54
C SER A 513 29.77 -12.58 -37.40
N GLN A 514 30.92 -13.16 -37.02
CA GLN A 514 32.18 -13.02 -37.78
C GLN A 514 32.12 -13.68 -39.16
N TYR A 515 31.36 -14.76 -39.33
CA TYR A 515 31.17 -15.39 -40.64
C TYR A 515 30.47 -14.49 -41.66
N LEU A 516 29.73 -13.48 -41.19
CA LEU A 516 29.01 -12.49 -42.00
C LEU A 516 29.82 -11.21 -42.25
N LEU A 517 31.00 -11.07 -41.63
CA LEU A 517 31.89 -9.93 -41.87
C LEU A 517 32.70 -10.16 -43.15
N ASP A 518 32.71 -9.16 -44.02
CA ASP A 518 33.54 -9.16 -45.22
C ASP A 518 34.94 -8.64 -44.94
N VAL A 519 35.94 -9.44 -45.28
CA VAL A 519 37.33 -8.96 -45.41
C VAL A 519 37.45 -8.42 -46.83
N GLN A 520 37.56 -7.09 -46.97
CA GLN A 520 37.87 -6.48 -48.26
C GLN A 520 39.27 -6.92 -48.69
N TYR A 521 39.38 -7.83 -49.66
CA TYR A 521 40.62 -7.98 -50.43
C TYR A 521 40.73 -6.78 -51.36
N THR A 522 41.50 -5.78 -50.96
CA THR A 522 42.00 -4.76 -51.89
C THR A 522 43.03 -5.39 -52.81
N SER A 523 42.58 -6.13 -53.82
CA SER A 523 43.45 -6.56 -54.92
C SER A 523 43.86 -5.32 -55.72
N ARG A 524 45.03 -4.76 -55.41
CA ARG A 524 45.78 -3.91 -56.34
C ARG A 524 46.10 -4.76 -57.58
N GLY A 525 45.49 -4.42 -58.71
CA GLY A 525 45.75 -5.04 -60.01
C GLY A 525 45.13 -4.22 -61.15
N VAL A 526 45.96 -3.34 -61.70
CA VAL A 526 45.91 -2.59 -62.98
C VAL A 526 44.69 -2.81 -63.90
N GLY A 527 43.97 -1.73 -64.22
CA GLY A 527 43.01 -1.64 -65.33
C GLY A 527 41.69 -0.97 -64.92
N GLY A 528 41.45 0.25 -65.42
CA GLY A 528 40.45 1.18 -64.88
C GLY A 528 38.99 0.71 -64.87
N SER A 529 38.31 0.93 -63.75
CA SER A 529 36.91 1.35 -63.68
C SER A 529 36.62 1.98 -62.31
N THR A 530 35.72 2.94 -62.32
CA THR A 530 35.34 3.90 -61.29
C THR A 530 34.84 3.24 -59.99
N ARG A 531 35.15 3.85 -58.83
CA ARG A 531 34.52 3.55 -57.54
C ARG A 531 32.98 3.62 -57.68
N PRO A 532 32.19 2.66 -57.14
CA PRO A 532 30.76 2.87 -57.02
C PRO A 532 30.50 3.90 -55.91
N ALA A 533 29.61 4.86 -56.19
CA ALA A 533 29.07 5.77 -55.21
C ALA A 533 28.22 5.00 -54.18
N SER A 534 28.37 5.34 -52.90
CA SER A 534 27.58 4.78 -51.80
C SER A 534 26.10 5.13 -51.98
N GLY A 535 25.28 4.14 -52.35
CA GLY A 535 23.82 4.27 -52.44
C GLY A 535 23.11 3.49 -53.56
N GLY A 536 23.84 2.80 -54.45
CA GLY A 536 23.21 1.99 -55.51
C GLY A 536 22.70 0.62 -55.02
N ILE A 537 21.59 0.15 -55.62
CA ILE A 537 21.08 -1.23 -55.47
C ILE A 537 22.20 -2.19 -55.85
N VAL A 538 22.64 -2.99 -54.88
CA VAL A 538 23.70 -3.97 -55.07
C VAL A 538 23.10 -5.19 -55.77
N ASP A 539 23.23 -5.27 -57.09
CA ASP A 539 22.81 -6.45 -57.85
C ASP A 539 23.77 -7.62 -57.58
N SER A 540 23.34 -8.54 -56.71
CA SER A 540 24.09 -9.75 -56.35
C SER A 540 24.54 -10.54 -57.59
N SER A 541 23.73 -10.55 -58.65
CA SER A 541 24.02 -11.29 -59.87
C SER A 541 25.27 -10.74 -60.59
N THR A 542 25.48 -9.43 -60.54
CA THR A 542 26.64 -8.75 -61.14
C THR A 542 27.90 -9.00 -60.32
N ILE A 543 27.80 -8.96 -59.00
CA ILE A 543 28.94 -9.27 -58.10
C ILE A 543 29.35 -10.73 -58.23
N VAL A 544 28.40 -11.66 -58.14
CA VAL A 544 28.66 -13.11 -58.23
C VAL A 544 29.27 -13.47 -59.58
N LYS A 545 28.90 -12.81 -60.69
CA LYS A 545 29.54 -13.03 -62.01
C LYS A 545 31.02 -12.62 -62.03
N SER A 546 31.41 -11.59 -61.28
CA SER A 546 32.78 -11.07 -61.22
C SER A 546 33.73 -11.90 -60.34
N LEU A 547 33.21 -12.81 -59.51
CA LEU A 547 33.98 -13.62 -58.57
C LEU A 547 34.60 -14.88 -59.20
N SER A 548 35.81 -15.23 -58.77
CA SER A 548 36.48 -16.48 -59.14
C SER A 548 35.72 -17.71 -58.59
N SER A 549 35.98 -18.90 -59.14
CA SER A 549 35.42 -20.15 -58.60
C SER A 549 35.79 -20.36 -57.13
N LYS A 550 37.03 -20.02 -56.77
CA LYS A 550 37.54 -20.11 -55.40
C LYS A 550 36.80 -19.16 -54.43
N ASP A 551 36.49 -17.94 -54.87
CA ASP A 551 35.78 -16.96 -54.03
C ASP A 551 34.31 -17.33 -53.85
N LYS A 552 33.68 -17.89 -54.89
CA LYS A 552 32.31 -18.43 -54.81
C LYS A 552 32.20 -19.57 -53.80
N ASP A 553 33.19 -20.46 -53.77
CA ASP A 553 33.21 -21.56 -52.80
C ASP A 553 33.50 -21.05 -51.38
N ALA A 554 34.39 -20.07 -51.21
CA ALA A 554 34.63 -19.43 -49.92
C ALA A 554 33.37 -18.73 -49.35
N ILE A 555 32.54 -18.10 -50.20
CA ILE A 555 31.27 -17.49 -49.79
C ILE A 555 30.24 -18.55 -49.39
N LYS A 556 30.14 -19.67 -50.13
CA LYS A 556 29.28 -20.80 -49.74
C LYS A 556 29.72 -21.40 -48.40
N ASP A 557 31.03 -21.50 -48.16
CA ASP A 557 31.58 -21.97 -46.90
C ASP A 557 31.25 -21.01 -45.74
N LYS A 558 31.27 -19.70 -45.97
CA LYS A 558 30.78 -18.71 -44.98
C LYS A 558 29.30 -18.88 -44.67
N PHE A 559 28.43 -19.03 -45.67
CA PHE A 559 27.00 -19.32 -45.45
C PHE A 559 26.80 -20.63 -44.69
N LYS A 560 27.56 -21.69 -45.03
CA LYS A 560 27.50 -22.97 -44.34
C LYS A 560 27.95 -22.86 -42.88
N ALA A 561 29.09 -22.22 -42.63
CA ALA A 561 29.62 -22.00 -41.28
C ALA A 561 28.67 -21.15 -40.42
N PHE A 562 28.12 -20.08 -40.99
CA PHE A 562 27.09 -19.27 -40.34
C PHE A 562 25.87 -20.12 -39.99
N ASN A 563 25.29 -20.84 -40.95
CA ASN A 563 24.07 -21.63 -40.73
C ASN A 563 24.29 -22.70 -39.64
N THR A 564 25.43 -23.40 -39.67
CA THR A 564 25.76 -24.41 -38.65
C THR A 564 25.93 -23.79 -37.27
N SER A 565 26.70 -22.71 -37.17
CA SER A 565 26.92 -21.98 -35.90
C SER A 565 25.62 -21.39 -35.34
N PHE A 566 24.79 -20.81 -36.22
CA PHE A 566 23.49 -20.23 -35.87
C PHE A 566 22.51 -21.30 -35.37
N ASP A 567 22.36 -22.41 -36.09
CA ASP A 567 21.45 -23.51 -35.71
C ASP A 567 21.88 -24.14 -34.35
N GLU A 568 23.19 -24.27 -34.10
CA GLU A 568 23.74 -24.74 -32.83
C GLU A 568 23.44 -23.78 -31.67
N LEU A 569 23.66 -22.47 -31.84
CA LEU A 569 23.38 -21.48 -30.81
C LEU A 569 21.88 -21.29 -30.55
N VAL A 570 21.02 -21.38 -31.57
CA VAL A 570 19.55 -21.38 -31.40
C VAL A 570 19.11 -22.61 -30.60
N SER A 571 19.66 -23.79 -30.89
CA SER A 571 19.37 -25.00 -30.12
C SER A 571 19.77 -24.85 -28.64
N ARG A 572 20.97 -24.29 -28.39
CA ARG A 572 21.41 -23.97 -27.03
C ARG A 572 20.53 -22.92 -26.36
N HIS A 573 20.17 -21.83 -27.06
CA HIS A 573 19.27 -20.79 -26.55
C HIS A 573 17.94 -21.39 -26.07
N LYS A 574 17.35 -22.30 -26.86
CA LYS A 574 16.10 -23.00 -26.50
C LYS A 574 16.21 -23.90 -25.28
N ALA A 575 17.42 -24.35 -24.94
CA ALA A 575 17.67 -25.21 -23.78
C ALA A 575 17.91 -24.44 -22.49
N LEU A 576 18.18 -23.12 -22.56
CA LEU A 576 18.41 -22.28 -21.39
C LEU A 576 17.09 -21.85 -20.74
N TYR A 577 17.08 -21.78 -19.41
CA TYR A 577 15.96 -21.22 -18.66
C TYR A 577 16.07 -19.70 -18.68
N MET A 578 15.09 -19.03 -19.29
CA MET A 578 15.00 -17.57 -19.33
C MET A 578 13.65 -17.16 -18.78
N GLU A 579 13.64 -16.21 -17.86
CA GLU A 579 12.43 -15.49 -17.48
C GLU A 579 11.79 -14.84 -18.73
N ARG A 580 10.47 -14.64 -18.72
CA ARG A 580 9.70 -14.19 -19.89
C ARG A 580 10.25 -12.87 -20.47
N GLU A 581 10.59 -11.94 -19.59
CA GLU A 581 11.13 -10.62 -19.91
C GLU A 581 12.55 -10.74 -20.48
N VAL A 582 13.39 -11.60 -19.90
CA VAL A 582 14.77 -11.85 -20.33
C VAL A 582 14.80 -12.43 -21.75
N ARG A 583 13.92 -13.39 -22.05
CA ARG A 583 13.84 -14.00 -23.38
C ARG A 583 13.55 -12.94 -24.45
N GLY A 584 12.60 -12.04 -24.20
CA GLY A 584 12.25 -10.97 -25.13
C GLY A 584 13.38 -9.93 -25.32
N VAL A 585 14.08 -9.56 -24.24
CA VAL A 585 15.21 -8.62 -24.31
C VAL A 585 16.38 -9.23 -25.08
N LEU A 586 16.84 -10.42 -24.70
CA LEU A 586 17.99 -11.06 -25.34
C LEU A 586 17.72 -11.41 -26.81
N SER A 587 16.49 -11.80 -27.16
CA SER A 587 16.12 -12.05 -28.56
C SER A 587 16.25 -10.80 -29.43
N ARG A 588 15.77 -9.64 -28.93
CA ARG A 588 15.89 -8.35 -29.64
C ARG A 588 17.34 -7.91 -29.81
N GLU A 589 18.17 -8.11 -28.79
CA GLU A 589 19.59 -7.76 -28.83
C GLU A 589 20.37 -8.64 -29.81
N VAL A 590 20.10 -9.95 -29.85
CA VAL A 590 20.69 -10.86 -30.86
C VAL A 590 20.25 -10.47 -32.26
N GLN A 591 18.97 -10.16 -32.44
CA GLN A 591 18.41 -9.69 -33.70
C GLN A 591 19.10 -8.40 -34.17
N ALA A 592 19.24 -7.40 -33.29
CA ALA A 592 19.88 -6.13 -33.59
C ALA A 592 21.33 -6.28 -34.06
N VAL A 593 22.04 -7.32 -33.59
CA VAL A 593 23.41 -7.62 -34.02
C VAL A 593 23.46 -8.43 -35.32
N LEU A 594 22.67 -9.50 -35.45
CA LEU A 594 22.80 -10.46 -36.54
C LEU A 594 22.01 -10.09 -37.80
N GLU A 595 20.81 -9.53 -37.66
CA GLU A 595 19.92 -9.24 -38.78
C GLU A 595 20.54 -8.25 -39.78
N PRO A 596 21.13 -7.10 -39.35
CA PRO A 596 21.74 -6.17 -40.30
C PRO A 596 22.97 -6.75 -41.01
N LEU A 597 23.73 -7.61 -40.32
CA LEU A 597 24.90 -8.28 -40.90
C LEU A 597 24.47 -9.32 -41.93
N TYR A 598 23.45 -10.13 -41.61
CA TYR A 598 22.95 -11.16 -42.51
C TYR A 598 22.28 -10.54 -43.72
N ALA A 599 21.44 -9.51 -43.55
CA ALA A 599 20.79 -8.80 -44.65
C ALA A 599 21.83 -8.24 -45.64
N ARG A 600 22.87 -7.57 -45.13
CA ARG A 600 23.97 -7.04 -45.97
C ARG A 600 24.74 -8.14 -46.71
N PHE A 601 25.01 -9.26 -46.05
CA PHE A 601 25.71 -10.39 -46.64
C PHE A 601 24.84 -11.12 -47.68
N TRP A 602 23.55 -11.27 -47.40
CA TRP A 602 22.55 -11.85 -48.28
C TRP A 602 22.32 -10.99 -49.53
N ASP A 603 22.10 -9.68 -49.38
CA ASP A 603 21.91 -8.74 -50.50
C ASP A 603 23.07 -8.80 -51.49
N ARG A 604 24.29 -9.00 -50.98
CA ARG A 604 25.49 -9.08 -51.79
C ARG A 604 25.67 -10.43 -52.50
N TYR A 605 25.29 -11.54 -51.87
CA TYR A 605 25.74 -12.88 -52.29
C TYR A 605 24.64 -13.93 -52.48
N HIS A 606 23.35 -13.60 -52.38
CA HIS A 606 22.27 -14.59 -52.46
C HIS A 606 22.21 -15.38 -53.79
N GLU A 607 22.68 -14.79 -54.89
CA GLU A 607 22.74 -15.47 -56.20
C GLU A 607 23.88 -16.50 -56.34
N VAL A 608 24.75 -16.66 -55.32
CA VAL A 608 25.91 -17.59 -55.37
C VAL A 608 25.49 -19.06 -55.52
N ASP A 609 24.27 -19.39 -55.11
CA ASP A 609 23.69 -20.73 -55.19
C ASP A 609 22.69 -20.89 -56.35
N LYS A 610 22.59 -19.90 -57.26
CA LYS A 610 21.70 -19.92 -58.43
C LYS A 610 20.24 -20.27 -58.06
N GLY A 611 19.75 -19.77 -56.92
CA GLY A 611 18.38 -20.04 -56.43
C GLY A 611 18.12 -21.47 -55.94
N LYS A 612 19.13 -22.31 -55.74
CA LYS A 612 18.96 -23.72 -55.31
C LYS A 612 18.66 -23.92 -53.82
N GLY A 613 18.85 -22.89 -52.99
CA GLY A 613 18.53 -22.91 -51.55
C GLY A 613 19.33 -23.91 -50.71
N LYS A 614 20.46 -24.43 -51.23
CA LYS A 614 21.32 -25.41 -50.57
C LYS A 614 22.26 -24.76 -49.54
N TYR A 615 22.75 -23.56 -49.83
CA TYR A 615 23.68 -22.83 -48.96
C TYR A 615 23.09 -21.51 -48.46
N VAL A 616 22.43 -20.76 -49.36
CA VAL A 616 21.78 -19.49 -49.04
C VAL A 616 20.36 -19.80 -48.57
N LYS A 617 20.11 -19.58 -47.28
CA LYS A 617 18.74 -19.58 -46.72
C LYS A 617 18.18 -18.15 -46.86
N ALA A 618 16.85 -18.02 -46.93
CA ALA A 618 16.22 -16.70 -46.80
C ALA A 618 16.57 -16.10 -45.42
N PRO A 619 16.53 -14.75 -45.25
CA PRO A 619 16.72 -14.13 -43.94
C PRO A 619 15.83 -14.84 -42.92
N PRO A 620 16.39 -15.57 -41.95
CA PRO A 620 15.57 -16.25 -40.98
C PRO A 620 14.86 -15.17 -40.16
N ASP A 621 13.55 -15.31 -40.00
CA ASP A 621 12.80 -14.56 -38.99
C ASP A 621 13.34 -14.99 -37.62
N LEU A 622 14.37 -14.27 -37.16
CA LEU A 622 15.15 -14.54 -35.97
C LEU A 622 14.29 -14.51 -34.70
N THR A 623 13.14 -13.84 -34.75
CA THR A 623 12.22 -13.69 -33.61
C THR A 623 11.34 -14.91 -33.39
N ARG A 624 10.89 -15.54 -34.48
CA ARG A 624 9.94 -16.67 -34.46
C ARG A 624 10.60 -17.99 -34.03
N ASN A 625 11.89 -18.14 -34.30
CA ASN A 625 12.62 -19.36 -33.96
C ASN A 625 13.10 -19.43 -32.50
N VAL A 626 13.12 -18.32 -31.76
CA VAL A 626 13.80 -18.20 -30.46
C VAL A 626 12.82 -18.20 -29.27
N THR A 627 11.53 -17.91 -29.51
CA THR A 627 10.56 -17.57 -28.46
C THR A 627 9.64 -18.70 -27.98
N ASP A 628 9.58 -19.84 -28.68
CA ASP A 628 8.48 -20.80 -28.47
C ASP A 628 8.85 -22.01 -27.58
N LYS A 629 8.34 -22.00 -26.33
CA LYS A 629 8.04 -23.17 -25.48
C LYS A 629 7.30 -22.74 -24.19
N ARG A 630 5.99 -23.04 -24.15
CA ARG A 630 5.09 -23.27 -22.98
C ARG A 630 4.72 -22.10 -22.04
N SER A 631 3.51 -21.55 -22.21
CA SER A 631 2.39 -21.54 -21.23
C SER A 631 1.15 -20.82 -21.82
N PRO A 632 -0.06 -21.12 -21.33
CA PRO A 632 -1.25 -21.31 -22.16
C PRO A 632 -2.19 -20.09 -22.16
N ALA A 633 -2.64 -19.73 -23.34
CA ALA A 633 -4.01 -19.43 -23.70
C ALA A 633 -3.95 -19.23 -25.21
N THR A 634 -4.65 -20.07 -25.94
CA THR A 634 -4.96 -19.82 -27.34
C THR A 634 -5.49 -18.39 -27.41
N ILE A 635 -4.74 -17.50 -28.05
CA ILE A 635 -5.25 -16.17 -28.41
C ILE A 635 -6.52 -16.45 -29.20
N ASN A 636 -7.66 -16.18 -28.56
CA ASN A 636 -8.98 -16.40 -29.11
C ASN A 636 -9.07 -15.59 -30.42
N PRO A 637 -9.63 -16.10 -31.52
CA PRO A 637 -9.87 -15.34 -32.75
C PRO A 637 -10.49 -13.95 -32.53
N SER A 638 -11.14 -13.71 -31.39
CA SER A 638 -11.68 -12.41 -30.98
C SER A 638 -10.62 -11.31 -30.76
N GLN A 639 -9.40 -11.60 -30.32
CA GLN A 639 -8.33 -10.58 -30.22
C GLN A 639 -7.79 -10.19 -31.59
N LEU A 640 -7.78 -11.11 -32.55
CA LEU A 640 -7.47 -10.82 -33.96
C LEU A 640 -8.61 -10.00 -34.60
N ALA A 641 -9.87 -10.37 -34.32
CA ALA A 641 -11.05 -9.68 -34.81
C ALA A 641 -11.17 -8.23 -34.29
N ILE A 642 -10.72 -7.91 -33.06
CA ILE A 642 -10.76 -6.53 -32.54
C ILE A 642 -9.82 -5.59 -33.31
N CYS A 643 -8.64 -6.07 -33.73
CA CYS A 643 -7.70 -5.26 -34.52
C CYS A 643 -8.16 -5.11 -35.98
N GLU A 644 -8.65 -6.19 -36.60
CA GLU A 644 -9.23 -6.17 -37.95
C GLU A 644 -10.49 -5.27 -38.02
N ASN A 645 -11.35 -5.35 -36.99
CA ASN A 645 -12.55 -4.52 -36.89
C ASN A 645 -12.21 -3.05 -36.58
N ARG A 646 -11.14 -2.74 -35.84
CA ARG A 646 -10.78 -1.36 -35.49
C ARG A 646 -10.57 -0.49 -36.73
N PHE A 647 -9.68 -0.91 -37.62
CA PHE A 647 -9.33 -0.12 -38.80
C PHE A 647 -10.41 -0.17 -39.87
N SER A 648 -11.15 -1.29 -39.98
CA SER A 648 -12.34 -1.36 -40.83
C SER A 648 -13.43 -0.37 -40.35
N THR A 649 -13.60 -0.22 -39.03
CA THR A 649 -14.52 0.78 -38.45
C THR A 649 -14.05 2.21 -38.73
N TRP A 650 -12.74 2.48 -38.73
CA TRP A 650 -12.22 3.79 -39.14
C TRP A 650 -12.54 4.12 -40.60
N ARG A 651 -12.40 3.14 -41.50
CA ARG A 651 -12.80 3.29 -42.91
C ARG A 651 -14.29 3.56 -43.05
N GLN A 652 -15.12 2.86 -42.27
CA GLN A 652 -16.55 3.10 -42.22
C GLN A 652 -16.90 4.52 -41.73
N LEU A 653 -16.22 5.02 -40.69
CA LEU A 653 -16.34 6.40 -40.20
C LEU A 653 -15.96 7.41 -41.28
N TRP A 654 -14.87 7.20 -42.01
CA TRP A 654 -14.46 8.10 -43.10
C TRP A 654 -15.45 8.06 -44.27
N LEU A 655 -16.00 6.89 -44.59
CA LEU A 655 -17.06 6.78 -45.61
C LEU A 655 -18.31 7.57 -45.19
N TRP A 656 -18.77 7.41 -43.95
CA TRP A 656 -19.93 8.18 -43.46
C TRP A 656 -19.68 9.69 -43.47
N LEU A 657 -18.46 10.13 -43.16
CA LEU A 657 -18.07 11.53 -43.26
C LEU A 657 -18.19 12.02 -44.71
N ALA A 658 -17.54 11.33 -45.65
CA ALA A 658 -17.51 11.71 -47.06
C ALA A 658 -18.91 11.69 -47.71
N GLU A 659 -19.75 10.70 -47.39
CA GLU A 659 -21.13 10.65 -47.86
C GLU A 659 -21.95 11.84 -47.35
N SER A 660 -21.79 12.20 -46.08
CA SER A 660 -22.55 13.30 -45.45
C SER A 660 -22.05 14.66 -45.93
N GLU A 661 -20.74 14.83 -46.10
CA GLU A 661 -20.11 16.01 -46.70
C GLU A 661 -20.60 16.24 -48.13
N LYS A 662 -20.72 15.16 -48.92
CA LYS A 662 -21.28 15.21 -50.27
C LYS A 662 -22.75 15.62 -50.28
N GLU A 663 -23.56 15.03 -49.39
CA GLU A 663 -24.99 15.36 -49.24
C GLU A 663 -25.21 16.85 -48.93
N LEU A 664 -24.28 17.46 -48.20
CA LEU A 664 -24.30 18.89 -47.81
C LEU A 664 -23.66 19.84 -48.85
N GLY A 665 -23.24 19.30 -49.99
CA GLY A 665 -22.84 20.06 -51.17
C GLY A 665 -21.34 20.21 -51.38
N LEU A 666 -20.48 19.47 -50.68
CA LEU A 666 -19.05 19.42 -51.02
C LEU A 666 -18.82 18.62 -52.30
N SER A 667 -17.81 19.05 -53.08
CA SER A 667 -17.47 18.44 -54.38
C SER A 667 -16.73 17.10 -54.21
N ILE A 668 -17.48 16.04 -53.93
CA ILE A 668 -16.99 14.66 -53.77
C ILE A 668 -17.60 13.78 -54.88
N SER A 669 -16.76 13.12 -55.69
CA SER A 669 -17.22 12.30 -56.82
C SER A 669 -17.91 11.00 -56.37
N ASP A 670 -18.84 10.47 -57.17
CA ASP A 670 -19.40 9.12 -56.94
C ASP A 670 -18.31 8.04 -56.96
N GLU A 671 -17.33 8.18 -57.85
CA GLU A 671 -16.20 7.27 -57.96
C GLU A 671 -15.40 7.17 -56.64
N ALA A 672 -15.16 8.31 -55.96
CA ALA A 672 -14.48 8.32 -54.67
C ALA A 672 -15.24 7.51 -53.60
N ILE A 673 -16.57 7.71 -53.52
CA ILE A 673 -17.43 7.00 -52.57
C ILE A 673 -17.47 5.50 -52.87
N GLU A 674 -17.59 5.11 -54.13
CA GLU A 674 -17.62 3.69 -54.53
C GLU A 674 -16.27 2.99 -54.29
N GLN A 675 -15.14 3.67 -54.52
CA GLN A 675 -13.82 3.13 -54.19
C GLN A 675 -13.65 2.92 -52.67
N MET A 676 -14.16 3.84 -51.84
CA MET A 676 -14.14 3.69 -50.38
C MET A 676 -15.01 2.51 -49.92
N LYS A 677 -16.23 2.36 -50.46
CA LYS A 677 -17.14 1.24 -50.15
C LYS A 677 -16.53 -0.12 -50.49
N ALA A 678 -15.85 -0.21 -51.64
CA ALA A 678 -15.21 -1.44 -52.10
C ALA A 678 -14.08 -1.94 -51.17
N HIS A 679 -13.52 -1.07 -50.34
CA HIS A 679 -12.35 -1.38 -49.49
C HIS A 679 -12.60 -1.08 -48.00
N LEU A 680 -13.82 -1.24 -47.50
CA LEU A 680 -14.12 -1.01 -46.08
C LEU A 680 -13.44 -2.01 -45.15
N THR A 681 -13.38 -3.28 -45.54
CA THR A 681 -12.66 -4.33 -44.79
C THR A 681 -11.19 -4.30 -45.16
N ILE A 682 -10.34 -3.97 -44.18
CA ILE A 682 -8.89 -3.94 -44.37
C ILE A 682 -8.32 -5.34 -44.62
N GLN A 683 -7.38 -5.46 -45.55
CA GLN A 683 -6.69 -6.69 -45.93
C GLN A 683 -5.24 -6.71 -45.40
N ASP A 684 -4.62 -7.89 -45.33
CA ASP A 684 -3.25 -8.11 -44.83
C ASP A 684 -2.19 -7.22 -45.52
N GLU A 685 -2.32 -6.99 -46.82
CA GLU A 685 -1.36 -6.16 -47.56
C GLU A 685 -1.46 -4.69 -47.15
N GLU A 686 -2.67 -4.21 -46.87
CA GLU A 686 -2.92 -2.84 -46.45
C GLU A 686 -2.44 -2.60 -45.01
N PHE A 687 -2.45 -3.64 -44.16
CA PHE A 687 -1.80 -3.61 -42.86
C PHE A 687 -0.28 -3.40 -42.94
N LYS A 688 0.39 -4.03 -43.91
CA LYS A 688 1.84 -3.83 -44.12
C LYS A 688 2.14 -2.39 -44.52
N VAL A 689 1.37 -1.86 -45.48
CA VAL A 689 1.48 -0.45 -45.89
C VAL A 689 1.27 0.48 -44.69
N ALA A 690 0.22 0.25 -43.89
CA ALA A 690 -0.03 1.05 -42.69
C ALA A 690 1.12 0.94 -41.67
N ALA A 691 1.68 -0.25 -41.44
CA ALA A 691 2.80 -0.45 -40.51
C ALA A 691 4.08 0.28 -40.96
N GLU A 692 4.41 0.23 -42.25
CA GLU A 692 5.53 0.99 -42.82
C GLU A 692 5.32 2.49 -42.66
N GLU A 693 4.10 2.95 -42.92
CA GLU A 693 3.75 4.36 -42.81
C GLU A 693 3.68 4.86 -41.38
N GLU A 694 3.23 4.04 -40.43
CA GLU A 694 3.24 4.37 -39.01
C GLU A 694 4.67 4.46 -38.50
N LYS A 695 5.55 3.54 -38.92
CA LYS A 695 6.99 3.60 -38.60
C LYS A 695 7.63 4.89 -39.11
N ARG A 696 7.22 5.36 -40.29
CA ARG A 696 7.72 6.60 -40.90
C ARG A 696 7.14 7.86 -40.24
N ARG A 697 5.83 7.92 -40.09
CA ARG A 697 5.08 9.12 -39.67
C ARG A 697 4.90 9.23 -38.16
N ARG A 698 5.14 8.15 -37.42
CA ARG A 698 4.92 8.05 -35.95
C ARG A 698 3.49 8.41 -35.55
N HIS A 699 2.53 8.06 -36.39
CA HIS A 699 1.11 8.32 -36.18
C HIS A 699 0.25 7.25 -36.87
N ASP A 700 -0.48 6.46 -36.07
CA ASP A 700 -1.31 5.34 -36.51
C ASP A 700 -2.44 5.78 -37.46
N VAL A 701 -3.26 6.76 -37.06
CA VAL A 701 -4.37 7.23 -37.89
C VAL A 701 -3.89 7.74 -39.26
N MET A 702 -2.86 8.58 -39.29
CA MET A 702 -2.34 9.11 -40.55
C MET A 702 -1.72 8.04 -41.44
N ALA A 703 -1.15 6.99 -40.85
CA ALA A 703 -0.69 5.83 -41.59
C ALA A 703 -1.87 5.10 -42.27
N HIS A 704 -2.97 4.91 -41.55
CA HIS A 704 -4.18 4.28 -42.09
C HIS A 704 -4.93 5.17 -43.09
N VAL A 705 -4.93 6.49 -42.93
CA VAL A 705 -5.46 7.43 -43.95
C VAL A 705 -4.70 7.25 -45.27
N HIS A 706 -3.37 7.17 -45.21
CA HIS A 706 -2.55 6.98 -46.40
C HIS A 706 -2.74 5.59 -47.02
N ALA A 707 -2.77 4.53 -46.21
CA ALA A 707 -3.03 3.18 -46.70
C ALA A 707 -4.40 3.09 -47.39
N PHE A 708 -5.43 3.76 -46.85
CA PHE A 708 -6.75 3.79 -47.47
C PHE A 708 -6.76 4.61 -48.77
N GLY A 709 -6.04 5.73 -48.83
CA GLY A 709 -5.89 6.51 -50.06
C GLY A 709 -5.15 5.79 -51.19
N GLN A 710 -4.28 4.81 -50.90
CA GLN A 710 -3.63 4.01 -51.93
C GLN A 710 -4.59 3.05 -52.64
N VAL A 711 -5.56 2.50 -51.93
CA VAL A 711 -6.57 1.59 -52.50
C VAL A 711 -7.81 2.33 -53.00
N ALA A 712 -8.02 3.57 -52.55
CA ALA A 712 -9.08 4.47 -53.02
C ALA A 712 -8.49 5.80 -53.55
N PRO A 713 -7.76 5.78 -54.69
CA PRO A 713 -7.04 6.95 -55.21
C PRO A 713 -7.94 8.14 -55.54
N ALA A 714 -9.19 7.91 -55.99
CA ALA A 714 -10.15 9.00 -56.23
C ALA A 714 -10.62 9.67 -54.93
N ALA A 715 -10.54 8.97 -53.80
CA ALA A 715 -10.88 9.49 -52.48
C ALA A 715 -9.64 10.00 -51.69
N ALA A 716 -8.42 9.75 -52.15
CA ALA A 716 -7.20 10.05 -51.37
C ALA A 716 -7.10 11.50 -50.88
N GLY A 717 -7.62 12.46 -51.66
CA GLY A 717 -7.63 13.89 -51.30
C GLY A 717 -8.75 14.32 -50.34
N ILE A 718 -9.79 13.49 -50.15
CA ILE A 718 -10.97 13.81 -49.31
C ILE A 718 -11.08 12.93 -48.07
N ILE A 719 -10.35 11.82 -47.98
CA ILE A 719 -10.32 11.00 -46.77
C ILE A 719 -9.84 11.88 -45.60
N HIS A 720 -10.60 11.87 -44.52
CA HIS A 720 -10.31 12.64 -43.30
C HIS A 720 -10.42 14.17 -43.44
N TRP A 721 -11.10 14.67 -44.48
CA TRP A 721 -11.25 16.12 -44.69
C TRP A 721 -11.93 16.79 -43.48
N GLY A 722 -11.32 17.86 -42.96
CA GLY A 722 -11.82 18.61 -41.80
C GLY A 722 -11.71 17.92 -40.45
N ALA A 723 -11.49 16.60 -40.43
CA ALA A 723 -11.43 15.80 -39.23
C ALA A 723 -10.03 15.79 -38.59
N THR A 724 -10.01 15.37 -37.33
CA THR A 724 -8.77 15.06 -36.58
C THR A 724 -8.74 13.59 -36.23
N SER A 725 -7.59 13.05 -35.83
CA SER A 725 -7.42 11.64 -35.46
C SER A 725 -8.50 11.12 -34.50
N CYS A 726 -8.99 11.98 -33.60
CA CYS A 726 -10.04 11.66 -32.65
C CYS A 726 -11.40 11.41 -33.28
N TYR A 727 -11.66 11.93 -34.48
CA TYR A 727 -12.87 11.58 -35.23
C TYR A 727 -12.97 10.07 -35.45
N CYS A 728 -11.90 9.38 -35.86
CA CYS A 728 -11.99 7.95 -36.08
C CYS A 728 -11.71 7.16 -34.79
N THR A 729 -10.75 7.55 -33.95
CA THR A 729 -10.41 6.77 -32.74
C THR A 729 -11.56 6.77 -31.74
N ASP A 730 -12.06 7.94 -31.37
CA ASP A 730 -13.01 8.07 -30.27
C ASP A 730 -14.43 7.63 -30.68
N ASN A 731 -14.85 7.91 -31.91
CA ASN A 731 -16.14 7.39 -32.40
C ASN A 731 -16.11 5.87 -32.55
N ALA A 732 -14.99 5.28 -33.00
CA ALA A 732 -14.86 3.83 -33.06
C ALA A 732 -14.83 3.22 -31.66
N ASP A 733 -14.09 3.81 -30.71
CA ASP A 733 -14.08 3.34 -29.33
C ASP A 733 -15.51 3.36 -28.73
N LEU A 734 -16.31 4.41 -28.95
CA LEU A 734 -17.71 4.47 -28.50
C LEU A 734 -18.60 3.40 -29.15
N ILE A 735 -18.40 3.11 -30.44
CA ILE A 735 -19.06 1.99 -31.13
C ILE A 735 -18.68 0.67 -30.45
N PHE A 736 -17.40 0.45 -30.13
CA PHE A 736 -16.96 -0.77 -29.46
C PHE A 736 -17.48 -0.90 -28.03
N LEU A 737 -17.60 0.21 -27.30
CA LEU A 737 -18.22 0.22 -25.97
C LEU A 737 -19.70 -0.20 -26.07
N ARG A 738 -20.46 0.40 -26.99
CA ARG A 738 -21.87 0.06 -27.23
C ARG A 738 -22.02 -1.40 -27.64
N ASP A 739 -21.33 -1.80 -28.70
CA ASP A 739 -21.46 -3.14 -29.28
C ASP A 739 -20.99 -4.23 -28.31
N GLY A 740 -19.96 -3.93 -27.51
CA GLY A 740 -19.52 -4.81 -26.43
C GLY A 740 -20.62 -5.01 -25.36
N LEU A 741 -21.30 -3.94 -24.95
CA LEU A 741 -22.41 -4.04 -23.99
C LEU A 741 -23.61 -4.77 -24.61
N ASP A 742 -23.91 -4.53 -25.88
CA ASP A 742 -24.96 -5.24 -26.64
C ASP A 742 -24.69 -6.75 -26.75
N ILE A 743 -23.43 -7.19 -26.62
CA ILE A 743 -23.07 -8.61 -26.51
C ILE A 743 -23.25 -9.14 -25.07
N LEU A 744 -22.83 -8.38 -24.07
CA LEU A 744 -22.81 -8.83 -22.67
C LEU A 744 -24.21 -8.85 -22.02
N ILE A 745 -25.02 -7.82 -22.29
CA ILE A 745 -26.34 -7.63 -21.66
C ILE A 745 -27.27 -8.84 -21.92
N PRO A 746 -27.45 -9.33 -23.16
CA PRO A 746 -28.28 -10.51 -23.40
C PRO A 746 -27.72 -11.78 -22.75
N LYS A 747 -26.39 -11.94 -22.67
CA LYS A 747 -25.77 -13.09 -21.99
C LYS A 747 -26.06 -13.07 -20.49
N LEU A 748 -26.01 -11.89 -19.85
CA LEU A 748 -26.40 -11.72 -18.45
C LEU A 748 -27.89 -12.05 -18.23
N ALA A 749 -28.77 -11.61 -19.13
CA ALA A 749 -30.19 -11.94 -19.08
C ALA A 749 -30.43 -13.47 -19.14
N VAL A 750 -29.68 -14.20 -19.99
CA VAL A 750 -29.73 -15.68 -20.04
C VAL A 750 -29.28 -16.30 -18.71
N VAL A 751 -28.20 -15.82 -18.09
CA VAL A 751 -27.75 -16.32 -16.77
C VAL A 751 -28.85 -16.11 -15.71
N ILE A 752 -29.48 -14.94 -15.70
CA ILE A 752 -30.57 -14.61 -14.78
C ILE A 752 -31.77 -15.56 -14.98
N ASP A 753 -32.13 -15.85 -16.23
CA ASP A 753 -33.19 -16.81 -16.57
C ASP A 753 -32.89 -18.23 -16.03
N LYS A 754 -31.70 -18.76 -16.32
CA LYS A 754 -31.28 -20.10 -15.85
C LYS A 754 -31.28 -20.19 -14.33
N LEU A 755 -30.76 -19.15 -13.66
CA LEU A 755 -30.72 -19.12 -12.20
C LEU A 755 -32.13 -18.94 -11.59
N SER A 756 -33.02 -18.22 -12.26
CA SER A 756 -34.44 -18.10 -11.88
C SER A 756 -35.17 -19.44 -11.97
N ALA A 757 -34.93 -20.21 -13.04
CA ALA A 757 -35.45 -21.57 -13.16
C ALA A 757 -34.94 -22.49 -12.04
N PHE A 758 -33.65 -22.43 -11.72
CA PHE A 758 -33.07 -23.15 -10.57
C PHE A 758 -33.71 -22.71 -9.24
N ALA A 759 -33.90 -21.41 -9.03
CA ALA A 759 -34.53 -20.88 -7.83
C ALA A 759 -35.96 -21.38 -7.67
N GLN A 760 -36.73 -21.43 -8.76
CA GLN A 760 -38.09 -21.97 -8.80
C GLN A 760 -38.14 -23.47 -8.50
N GLN A 761 -37.24 -24.25 -9.10
CA GLN A 761 -37.16 -25.70 -8.89
C GLN A 761 -36.93 -26.05 -7.41
N TYR A 762 -36.08 -25.28 -6.72
CA TYR A 762 -35.70 -25.53 -5.32
C TYR A 762 -36.32 -24.54 -4.32
N LYS A 763 -37.43 -23.88 -4.69
CA LYS A 763 -38.09 -22.87 -3.85
C LYS A 763 -38.56 -23.41 -2.50
N ASP A 764 -38.94 -24.68 -2.45
CA ASP A 764 -39.51 -25.36 -1.28
C ASP A 764 -38.48 -26.20 -0.51
N LEU A 765 -37.23 -26.34 -0.98
CA LEU A 765 -36.21 -27.19 -0.33
C LEU A 765 -35.57 -26.44 0.85
N PRO A 766 -35.87 -26.79 2.12
CA PRO A 766 -35.30 -26.10 3.27
C PRO A 766 -33.79 -26.35 3.36
N CYS A 767 -33.02 -25.32 3.67
CA CYS A 767 -31.60 -25.42 3.94
C CYS A 767 -31.18 -24.46 5.05
N LEU A 768 -30.03 -24.73 5.65
CA LEU A 768 -29.51 -23.92 6.76
C LEU A 768 -29.14 -22.52 6.28
N GLY A 769 -29.68 -21.47 6.90
CA GLY A 769 -29.18 -20.11 6.70
C GLY A 769 -27.81 -19.95 7.35
N PHE A 770 -26.97 -19.04 6.84
CA PHE A 770 -25.68 -18.74 7.45
C PHE A 770 -25.53 -17.25 7.71
N THR A 771 -25.16 -16.90 8.93
CA THR A 771 -24.75 -15.55 9.33
C THR A 771 -23.39 -15.64 9.99
N HIS A 772 -22.40 -14.86 9.54
CA HIS A 772 -21.00 -14.97 9.99
C HIS A 772 -20.38 -16.37 9.77
N GLY A 773 -20.84 -17.08 8.73
CA GLY A 773 -20.44 -18.47 8.49
C GLY A 773 -20.95 -19.47 9.53
N GLN A 774 -21.86 -19.05 10.43
CA GLN A 774 -22.48 -19.91 11.44
C GLN A 774 -23.90 -20.28 11.04
N PRO A 775 -24.33 -21.53 11.30
CA PRO A 775 -25.74 -21.96 11.20
C PRO A 775 -26.72 -20.98 11.84
N ALA A 776 -27.73 -20.58 11.08
CA ALA A 776 -28.81 -19.69 11.49
C ALA A 776 -30.18 -20.31 11.17
N GLN A 777 -31.25 -19.51 11.28
CA GLN A 777 -32.61 -19.93 10.91
C GLN A 777 -32.66 -20.46 9.47
N LEU A 778 -33.52 -21.45 9.22
CA LEU A 778 -33.66 -22.03 7.89
C LEU A 778 -34.16 -21.02 6.85
N VAL A 779 -33.68 -21.23 5.64
CA VAL A 779 -34.16 -20.62 4.40
C VAL A 779 -34.45 -21.74 3.40
N THR A 780 -34.64 -21.43 2.12
CA THR A 780 -34.66 -22.45 1.07
C THR A 780 -33.53 -22.24 0.07
N VAL A 781 -33.12 -23.32 -0.59
CA VAL A 781 -32.09 -23.26 -1.66
C VAL A 781 -32.51 -22.26 -2.73
N GLY A 782 -33.78 -22.28 -3.15
CA GLY A 782 -34.30 -21.33 -4.12
C GLY A 782 -34.28 -19.88 -3.64
N LYS A 783 -34.60 -19.62 -2.36
CA LYS A 783 -34.50 -18.28 -1.78
C LYS A 783 -33.05 -17.78 -1.73
N ARG A 784 -32.08 -18.66 -1.47
CA ARG A 784 -30.65 -18.31 -1.53
C ARG A 784 -30.26 -17.89 -2.95
N ALA A 785 -30.65 -18.65 -3.96
CA ALA A 785 -30.40 -18.30 -5.36
C ALA A 785 -31.02 -16.94 -5.74
N CYS A 786 -32.20 -16.59 -5.20
CA CYS A 786 -32.80 -15.27 -5.42
C CYS A 786 -31.95 -14.10 -4.90
N LEU A 787 -31.11 -14.31 -3.88
CA LEU A 787 -30.17 -13.27 -3.44
C LEU A 787 -29.13 -12.96 -4.51
N TRP A 788 -28.64 -13.98 -5.22
CA TRP A 788 -27.71 -13.82 -6.33
C TRP A 788 -28.40 -13.18 -7.54
N ILE A 789 -29.62 -13.60 -7.86
CA ILE A 789 -30.42 -13.01 -8.96
C ILE A 789 -30.67 -11.53 -8.71
N GLN A 790 -30.96 -11.14 -7.46
CA GLN A 790 -31.20 -9.75 -7.11
C GLN A 790 -29.99 -8.85 -7.43
N ASP A 791 -28.77 -9.30 -7.11
CA ASP A 791 -27.55 -8.56 -7.47
C ASP A 791 -27.39 -8.49 -9.01
N LEU A 792 -27.60 -9.61 -9.71
CA LEU A 792 -27.49 -9.67 -11.17
C LEU A 792 -28.52 -8.79 -11.89
N LEU A 793 -29.73 -8.61 -11.34
CA LEU A 793 -30.69 -7.64 -11.86
C LEU A 793 -30.21 -6.19 -11.69
N MET A 794 -29.50 -5.88 -10.60
CA MET A 794 -28.89 -4.56 -10.42
C MET A 794 -27.76 -4.35 -11.42
N ASP A 795 -26.95 -5.38 -11.68
CA ASP A 795 -25.90 -5.34 -12.69
C ASP A 795 -26.49 -5.19 -14.10
N LEU A 796 -27.56 -5.91 -14.44
CA LEU A 796 -28.27 -5.78 -15.72
C LEU A 796 -28.73 -4.34 -15.94
N ARG A 797 -29.43 -3.76 -14.96
CA ARG A 797 -29.85 -2.36 -14.98
C ARG A 797 -28.66 -1.40 -15.15
N ASN A 798 -27.56 -1.65 -14.45
CA ASN A 798 -26.38 -0.77 -14.51
C ASN A 798 -25.71 -0.83 -15.89
N LEU A 799 -25.64 -2.02 -16.51
CA LEU A 799 -25.09 -2.20 -17.86
C LEU A 799 -26.01 -1.60 -18.93
N GLU A 800 -27.34 -1.80 -18.83
CA GLU A 800 -28.33 -1.16 -19.70
C GLU A 800 -28.20 0.36 -19.64
N ARG A 801 -28.17 0.93 -18.44
CA ARG A 801 -27.96 2.38 -18.25
C ARG A 801 -26.63 2.84 -18.87
N ALA A 802 -25.53 2.13 -18.60
CA ALA A 802 -24.22 2.50 -19.12
C ALA A 802 -24.19 2.45 -20.66
N ARG A 803 -24.93 1.52 -21.27
CA ARG A 803 -25.08 1.38 -22.72
C ARG A 803 -25.94 2.50 -23.30
N ASP A 804 -27.08 2.79 -22.69
CA ASP A 804 -28.06 3.77 -23.19
C ASP A 804 -27.63 5.22 -22.94
N ASP A 805 -26.79 5.48 -21.93
CA ASP A 805 -26.19 6.78 -21.68
C ASP A 805 -25.09 7.14 -22.70
N LEU A 806 -24.64 6.19 -23.54
CA LEU A 806 -23.60 6.44 -24.54
C LEU A 806 -24.08 7.42 -25.61
N ARG A 807 -23.31 8.49 -25.79
CA ARG A 807 -23.48 9.47 -26.87
C ARG A 807 -22.30 9.43 -27.80
N PHE A 808 -22.54 9.70 -29.07
CA PHE A 808 -21.48 9.76 -30.06
C PHE A 808 -20.55 10.96 -29.82
N ARG A 809 -19.25 10.85 -30.16
CA ARG A 809 -18.37 12.03 -30.12
C ARG A 809 -18.78 12.99 -31.23
N GLY A 810 -19.02 12.46 -32.43
CA GLY A 810 -19.38 13.25 -33.60
C GLY A 810 -18.20 13.93 -34.29
N VAL A 811 -18.51 14.97 -35.04
CA VAL A 811 -17.69 15.67 -36.02
C VAL A 811 -17.20 17.00 -35.43
N LYS A 812 -16.25 16.93 -34.48
CA LYS A 812 -15.96 18.03 -33.53
C LYS A 812 -14.70 18.86 -33.78
N GLY A 813 -13.89 18.47 -34.76
CA GLY A 813 -12.63 19.15 -35.08
C GLY A 813 -11.58 19.00 -33.98
N THR A 814 -10.67 19.98 -33.88
CA THR A 814 -9.44 19.89 -33.08
C THR A 814 -9.64 20.06 -31.58
N THR A 815 -10.51 20.97 -31.15
CA THR A 815 -10.71 21.27 -29.72
C THR A 815 -12.18 21.19 -29.30
N GLY A 816 -13.03 20.58 -30.13
CA GLY A 816 -14.46 20.48 -29.86
C GLY A 816 -15.30 21.57 -30.53
N THR A 817 -14.67 22.60 -31.11
CA THR A 817 -15.33 23.79 -31.63
C THR A 817 -15.79 23.70 -33.09
N GLN A 818 -15.50 22.58 -33.77
CA GLN A 818 -15.88 22.35 -35.17
C GLN A 818 -15.29 23.35 -36.19
N ALA A 819 -14.28 24.15 -35.79
CA ALA A 819 -13.75 25.24 -36.61
C ALA A 819 -13.26 24.81 -38.02
N SER A 820 -12.64 23.63 -38.13
CA SER A 820 -12.18 23.08 -39.40
C SER A 820 -13.34 22.78 -40.36
N PHE A 821 -14.44 22.23 -39.86
CA PHE A 821 -15.64 21.97 -40.64
C PHE A 821 -16.37 23.26 -41.01
N LEU A 822 -16.44 24.22 -40.08
CA LEU A 822 -16.99 25.55 -40.36
C LEU A 822 -16.24 26.26 -41.49
N GLN A 823 -14.91 26.09 -41.55
CA GLN A 823 -14.10 26.62 -42.65
C GLN A 823 -14.40 25.92 -43.99
N ILE A 824 -14.62 24.61 -43.98
CA ILE A 824 -14.95 23.83 -45.19
C ILE A 824 -16.33 24.22 -45.75
N PHE A 825 -17.27 24.62 -44.88
CA PHE A 825 -18.59 25.11 -45.26
C PHE A 825 -18.70 26.63 -45.31
N ASP A 826 -17.59 27.35 -45.53
CA ASP A 826 -17.56 28.81 -45.73
C ASP A 826 -18.29 29.63 -44.64
N GLY A 827 -18.28 29.15 -43.38
CA GLY A 827 -18.94 29.80 -42.26
C GLY A 827 -20.42 29.42 -42.05
N ASP A 828 -20.96 28.44 -42.79
CA ASP A 828 -22.33 27.97 -42.61
C ASP A 828 -22.47 27.03 -41.40
N HIS A 829 -22.91 27.60 -40.27
CA HIS A 829 -23.14 26.86 -39.03
C HIS A 829 -24.20 25.76 -39.17
N SER A 830 -25.26 25.98 -39.98
CA SER A 830 -26.35 25.01 -40.10
C SER A 830 -25.88 23.73 -40.78
N LYS A 831 -25.01 23.83 -41.79
CA LYS A 831 -24.41 22.66 -42.44
C LYS A 831 -23.49 21.88 -41.50
N VAL A 832 -22.75 22.57 -40.62
CA VAL A 832 -21.89 21.90 -39.64
C VAL A 832 -22.72 21.10 -38.62
N GLU A 833 -23.83 21.66 -38.14
CA GLU A 833 -24.77 20.94 -37.27
C GLU A 833 -25.39 19.74 -37.98
N GLN A 834 -25.87 19.92 -39.22
CA GLN A 834 -26.43 18.83 -40.02
C GLN A 834 -25.40 17.73 -40.34
N LEU A 835 -24.13 18.09 -40.56
CA LEU A 835 -23.07 17.10 -40.77
C LEU A 835 -22.91 16.19 -39.54
N ASP A 836 -22.88 16.77 -38.35
CA ASP A 836 -22.76 16.02 -37.11
C ASP A 836 -23.96 15.09 -36.87
N GLU A 837 -25.17 15.59 -37.13
CA GLU A 837 -26.42 14.82 -37.04
C GLU A 837 -26.45 13.63 -38.03
N LEU A 838 -26.09 13.87 -39.30
CA LEU A 838 -26.06 12.84 -40.34
C LEU A 838 -25.08 11.73 -40.01
N VAL A 839 -23.85 12.07 -39.62
CA VAL A 839 -22.83 11.08 -39.25
C VAL A 839 -23.24 10.32 -37.99
N THR A 840 -23.79 11.00 -36.98
CA THR A 840 -24.29 10.38 -35.75
C THR A 840 -25.39 9.35 -36.02
N LYS A 841 -26.35 9.73 -36.87
CA LYS A 841 -27.44 8.84 -37.29
C LYS A 841 -26.93 7.64 -38.08
N LYS A 842 -25.99 7.85 -39.01
CA LYS A 842 -25.33 6.76 -39.77
C LYS A 842 -24.57 5.81 -38.85
N ALA A 843 -23.98 6.31 -37.77
CA ALA A 843 -23.28 5.51 -36.76
C ALA A 843 -24.20 4.76 -35.78
N GLY A 844 -25.52 4.97 -35.84
CA GLY A 844 -26.51 4.30 -35.00
C GLY A 844 -26.52 4.80 -33.55
N PHE A 845 -26.27 6.09 -33.33
CA PHE A 845 -26.42 6.74 -32.03
C PHE A 845 -27.61 7.72 -32.07
N ASP A 846 -28.33 7.83 -30.96
CA ASP A 846 -29.48 8.74 -30.85
C ASP A 846 -29.05 10.21 -30.77
N SER A 847 -27.86 10.48 -30.22
CA SER A 847 -27.29 11.83 -30.16
C SER A 847 -25.77 11.83 -30.07
N ALA A 848 -25.15 12.91 -30.53
CA ALA A 848 -23.76 13.23 -30.23
C ALA A 848 -23.68 14.18 -29.03
N PHE A 849 -22.52 14.28 -28.39
CA PHE A 849 -22.25 15.36 -27.44
C PHE A 849 -22.46 16.72 -28.11
N ILE A 850 -22.90 17.75 -27.40
CA ILE A 850 -22.88 19.12 -27.95
C ILE A 850 -21.52 19.74 -27.64
N ILE A 851 -21.11 19.63 -26.37
CA ILE A 851 -19.81 20.09 -25.88
C ILE A 851 -18.88 18.89 -25.72
N SER A 852 -17.75 18.94 -26.40
CA SER A 852 -16.63 18.03 -26.20
C SER A 852 -15.34 18.82 -26.18
N SER A 853 -14.27 18.18 -25.72
CA SER A 853 -12.92 18.68 -25.99
C SER A 853 -12.44 18.13 -27.34
N GLN A 854 -11.14 17.86 -27.49
CA GLN A 854 -10.68 17.06 -28.63
C GLN A 854 -11.24 15.63 -28.60
N THR A 855 -11.58 15.10 -27.43
CA THR A 855 -12.10 13.73 -27.20
C THR A 855 -13.56 13.75 -26.74
N TYR A 856 -14.24 12.59 -26.73
CA TYR A 856 -15.39 12.45 -25.82
C TYR A 856 -14.90 12.46 -24.37
N SER A 857 -15.76 12.86 -23.42
CA SER A 857 -15.38 12.87 -22.01
C SER A 857 -14.99 11.48 -21.53
N ARG A 858 -13.74 11.29 -21.09
CA ARG A 858 -13.25 10.02 -20.52
C ARG A 858 -14.00 9.58 -19.26
N LYS A 859 -14.91 10.42 -18.73
CA LYS A 859 -15.89 10.03 -17.73
C LYS A 859 -16.79 8.88 -18.20
N ILE A 860 -17.06 8.77 -19.51
CA ILE A 860 -17.80 7.64 -20.08
C ILE A 860 -17.07 6.32 -19.83
N ASP A 861 -15.74 6.30 -19.95
CA ASP A 861 -14.94 5.10 -19.66
C ASP A 861 -15.07 4.70 -18.18
N VAL A 862 -15.15 5.68 -17.28
CA VAL A 862 -15.40 5.47 -15.84
C VAL A 862 -16.79 4.87 -15.60
N ASP A 863 -17.82 5.40 -16.25
CA ASP A 863 -19.19 4.96 -16.01
C ASP A 863 -19.44 3.54 -16.54
N VAL A 864 -18.87 3.20 -17.69
CA VAL A 864 -18.92 1.84 -18.26
C VAL A 864 -18.07 0.86 -17.43
N SER A 865 -16.82 1.23 -17.11
CA SER A 865 -15.92 0.34 -16.35
C SER A 865 -16.45 0.04 -14.96
N ASN A 866 -17.03 1.02 -14.24
CA ASN A 866 -17.62 0.77 -12.93
C ASN A 866 -18.82 -0.18 -12.98
N ALA A 867 -19.65 -0.12 -14.03
CA ALA A 867 -20.76 -1.06 -14.19
C ALA A 867 -20.25 -2.50 -14.39
N LEU A 868 -19.21 -2.68 -15.22
CA LEU A 868 -18.56 -3.99 -15.40
C LEU A 868 -17.80 -4.46 -14.15
N GLY A 869 -17.16 -3.54 -13.43
CA GLY A 869 -16.47 -3.82 -12.18
C GLY A 869 -17.41 -4.29 -11.07
N SER A 870 -18.57 -3.64 -10.94
CA SER A 870 -19.67 -4.08 -10.05
C SER A 870 -20.09 -5.51 -10.35
N PHE A 871 -20.30 -5.83 -11.63
CA PHE A 871 -20.62 -7.19 -12.06
C PHE A 871 -19.50 -8.20 -11.72
N GLY A 872 -18.23 -7.78 -11.79
CA GLY A 872 -17.08 -8.57 -11.31
C GLY A 872 -17.16 -8.92 -9.81
N SER A 873 -17.58 -7.97 -8.97
CA SER A 873 -17.83 -8.21 -7.54
C SER A 873 -18.97 -9.21 -7.31
N THR A 874 -20.06 -9.10 -8.07
CA THR A 874 -21.17 -10.06 -8.04
C THR A 874 -20.70 -11.48 -8.42
N CYS A 875 -19.87 -11.61 -9.46
CA CYS A 875 -19.28 -12.88 -9.87
C CYS A 875 -18.44 -13.51 -8.76
N GLU A 876 -17.59 -12.71 -8.10
CA GLU A 876 -16.74 -13.21 -7.00
C GLU A 876 -17.58 -13.67 -5.82
N ARG A 877 -18.61 -12.91 -5.42
CA ARG A 877 -19.54 -13.27 -4.34
C ARG A 877 -20.25 -14.58 -4.63
N ILE A 878 -20.87 -14.71 -5.80
CA ILE A 878 -21.58 -15.93 -6.22
C ILE A 878 -20.61 -17.13 -6.23
N GLY A 879 -19.43 -16.97 -6.82
CA GLY A 879 -18.41 -18.02 -6.86
C GLY A 879 -17.96 -18.46 -5.46
N ILE A 880 -17.78 -17.53 -4.51
CA ILE A 880 -17.44 -17.84 -3.12
C ILE A 880 -18.56 -18.62 -2.43
N ASP A 881 -19.81 -18.20 -2.58
CA ASP A 881 -20.95 -18.91 -2.00
C ASP A 881 -21.03 -20.35 -2.50
N ILE A 882 -20.88 -20.56 -3.82
CA ILE A 882 -20.88 -21.90 -4.42
C ILE A 882 -19.73 -22.75 -3.87
N ARG A 883 -18.53 -22.17 -3.71
CA ARG A 883 -17.37 -22.87 -3.13
C ARG A 883 -17.62 -23.30 -1.69
N HIS A 884 -18.27 -22.46 -0.87
CA HIS A 884 -18.66 -22.82 0.48
C HIS A 884 -19.71 -23.93 0.51
N LEU A 885 -20.72 -23.87 -0.37
CA LEU A 885 -21.73 -24.93 -0.47
C LEU A 885 -21.15 -26.26 -0.94
N ALA A 886 -20.14 -26.22 -1.82
CA ALA A 886 -19.39 -27.41 -2.24
C ALA A 886 -18.56 -27.99 -1.09
N MET A 887 -17.95 -27.15 -0.25
CA MET A 887 -17.26 -27.58 0.98
C MET A 887 -18.23 -28.29 1.95
N LEU A 888 -19.46 -27.81 2.05
CA LEU A 888 -20.53 -28.42 2.85
C LEU A 888 -21.19 -29.64 2.17
N LYS A 889 -20.84 -29.92 0.91
CA LYS A 889 -21.42 -30.96 0.06
C LYS A 889 -22.93 -30.80 -0.17
N GLU A 890 -23.42 -29.56 -0.14
CA GLU A 890 -24.83 -29.23 -0.36
C GLU A 890 -25.12 -28.95 -1.84
N VAL A 891 -24.21 -28.24 -2.50
CA VAL A 891 -24.29 -27.88 -3.92
C VAL A 891 -22.90 -27.99 -4.56
N GLU A 892 -22.80 -28.60 -5.74
CA GLU A 892 -21.59 -28.68 -6.54
C GLU A 892 -21.78 -28.01 -7.91
N GLU A 893 -20.68 -27.55 -8.51
CA GLU A 893 -20.63 -27.13 -9.90
C GLU A 893 -20.73 -28.34 -10.86
N PRO A 894 -21.14 -28.14 -12.13
CA PRO A 894 -21.20 -29.22 -13.11
C PRO A 894 -19.84 -29.89 -13.33
N PHE A 895 -19.88 -31.20 -13.54
CA PHE A 895 -18.71 -32.04 -13.74
C PHE A 895 -18.87 -32.86 -15.02
N GLU A 896 -17.93 -32.71 -15.98
CA GLU A 896 -18.02 -33.48 -17.23
C GLU A 896 -17.78 -34.96 -17.00
N LYS A 897 -18.38 -35.80 -17.84
CA LYS A 897 -18.30 -37.27 -17.74
C LYS A 897 -16.87 -37.81 -17.70
N ASP A 898 -15.96 -37.16 -18.43
CA ASP A 898 -14.53 -37.56 -18.54
C ASP A 898 -13.60 -36.67 -17.70
N GLN A 899 -14.13 -35.74 -16.90
CA GLN A 899 -13.32 -34.85 -16.08
C GLN A 899 -12.66 -35.63 -14.93
N ILE A 900 -11.37 -35.37 -14.66
CA ILE A 900 -10.63 -35.95 -13.53
C ILE A 900 -10.57 -34.90 -12.43
N GLY A 901 -11.17 -35.17 -11.26
CA GLY A 901 -11.26 -34.21 -10.15
C GLY A 901 -9.94 -34.02 -9.37
N SER A 902 -9.20 -35.11 -9.16
CA SER A 902 -7.87 -35.11 -8.57
C SER A 902 -7.08 -36.29 -9.11
N SER A 903 -5.79 -36.06 -9.43
CA SER A 903 -4.90 -37.11 -9.94
C SER A 903 -4.62 -38.23 -8.92
N ALA A 904 -4.79 -37.96 -7.61
CA ALA A 904 -4.54 -38.92 -6.53
C ALA A 904 -5.81 -39.44 -5.83
N MET A 905 -6.96 -38.76 -5.97
CA MET A 905 -8.18 -39.09 -5.22
C MET A 905 -9.45 -38.93 -6.08
N ALA A 906 -9.91 -40.02 -6.69
CA ALA A 906 -11.03 -40.01 -7.64
C ALA A 906 -12.38 -39.53 -7.04
N TYR A 907 -12.57 -39.65 -5.72
CA TYR A 907 -13.80 -39.26 -5.01
C TYR A 907 -13.80 -37.79 -4.54
N LYS A 908 -12.70 -37.05 -4.76
CA LYS A 908 -12.55 -35.66 -4.30
C LYS A 908 -12.65 -34.70 -5.48
N ARG A 909 -13.70 -33.87 -5.48
CA ARG A 909 -13.95 -32.85 -6.50
C ARG A 909 -13.62 -31.46 -5.97
N ASN A 910 -13.05 -30.60 -6.81
CA ASN A 910 -12.77 -29.20 -6.48
C ASN A 910 -13.65 -28.29 -7.35
N PRO A 911 -14.18 -27.18 -6.80
CA PRO A 911 -15.02 -26.23 -7.54
C PRO A 911 -14.16 -25.30 -8.43
N MET A 912 -13.45 -25.87 -9.41
CA MET A 912 -12.46 -25.16 -10.23
C MET A 912 -13.08 -24.05 -11.11
N ARG A 913 -14.29 -24.26 -11.64
CA ARG A 913 -14.98 -23.26 -12.48
C ARG A 913 -15.38 -22.06 -11.63
N SER A 914 -15.88 -22.32 -10.43
CA SER A 914 -16.24 -21.30 -9.45
C SER A 914 -15.01 -20.56 -8.91
N GLU A 915 -13.87 -21.24 -8.71
CA GLU A 915 -12.59 -20.61 -8.37
C GLU A 915 -12.07 -19.73 -9.51
N ARG A 916 -12.18 -20.17 -10.76
CA ARG A 916 -11.84 -19.38 -11.95
C ARG A 916 -12.75 -18.16 -12.06
N LEU A 917 -14.04 -18.32 -11.81
CA LEU A 917 -15.01 -17.21 -11.77
C LEU A 917 -14.63 -16.18 -10.70
N CYS A 918 -14.25 -16.61 -9.49
CA CYS A 918 -13.73 -15.69 -8.48
C CYS A 918 -12.45 -14.99 -8.92
N SER A 919 -11.54 -15.70 -9.61
CA SER A 919 -10.28 -15.13 -10.08
C SER A 919 -10.52 -14.04 -11.13
N LEU A 920 -11.36 -14.31 -12.12
CA LEU A 920 -11.68 -13.36 -13.19
C LEU A 920 -12.57 -12.22 -12.68
N GLY A 921 -13.56 -12.50 -11.83
CA GLY A 921 -14.39 -11.48 -11.19
C GLY A 921 -13.55 -10.50 -10.35
N ARG A 922 -12.55 -11.01 -9.61
CA ARG A 922 -11.62 -10.16 -8.86
C ARG A 922 -10.71 -9.33 -9.74
N HIS A 923 -10.28 -9.86 -10.90
CA HIS A 923 -9.53 -9.05 -11.86
C HIS A 923 -10.43 -7.94 -12.42
N LEU A 924 -11.64 -8.29 -12.87
CA LEU A 924 -12.61 -7.37 -13.44
C LEU A 924 -12.98 -6.22 -12.50
N GLN A 925 -13.21 -6.48 -11.20
CA GLN A 925 -13.57 -5.42 -10.25
C GLN A 925 -12.43 -4.43 -9.94
N ASN A 926 -11.17 -4.78 -10.26
CA ASN A 926 -10.02 -3.92 -10.01
C ASN A 926 -9.63 -3.04 -11.22
N LEU A 927 -10.05 -3.42 -12.43
CA LEU A 927 -9.81 -2.65 -13.66
C LEU A 927 -10.39 -1.22 -13.69
N PRO A 928 -11.53 -0.88 -13.04
CA PRO A 928 -12.09 0.47 -13.10
C PRO A 928 -11.18 1.57 -12.54
N LYS A 929 -10.18 1.21 -11.72
CA LYS A 929 -9.20 2.16 -11.19
C LYS A 929 -8.41 2.86 -12.30
N ASP A 930 -8.07 2.15 -13.36
CA ASP A 930 -7.34 2.69 -14.51
C ASP A 930 -8.15 3.80 -15.20
N ALA A 931 -9.45 3.59 -15.40
CA ALA A 931 -10.34 4.59 -16.00
C ALA A 931 -10.53 5.80 -15.09
N LEU A 932 -10.66 5.60 -13.78
CA LEU A 932 -10.78 6.67 -12.78
C LEU A 932 -9.55 7.59 -12.79
N ASP A 933 -8.36 7.00 -12.73
CA ASP A 933 -7.11 7.76 -12.71
C ASP A 933 -6.89 8.47 -14.05
N THR A 934 -7.12 7.77 -15.17
CA THR A 934 -7.01 8.33 -16.52
C THR A 934 -7.92 9.54 -16.72
N TYR A 935 -9.17 9.46 -16.27
CA TYR A 935 -10.09 10.59 -16.35
C TYR A 935 -9.62 11.78 -15.50
N SER A 936 -9.18 11.51 -14.26
CA SER A 936 -8.74 12.57 -13.34
C SER A 936 -7.48 13.31 -13.82
N ALA A 937 -6.64 12.64 -14.61
CA ALA A 937 -5.38 13.17 -15.12
C ALA A 937 -5.50 13.86 -16.48
N GLN A 938 -6.68 13.91 -17.11
CA GLN A 938 -6.86 14.61 -18.38
C GLN A 938 -6.58 16.12 -18.25
N TRP A 939 -5.63 16.64 -19.05
CA TRP A 939 -5.29 18.06 -19.05
C TRP A 939 -6.07 18.84 -20.11
N PHE A 940 -6.86 19.83 -19.64
CA PHE A 940 -7.59 20.78 -20.49
C PHE A 940 -8.34 20.07 -21.63
N GLU A 941 -8.08 20.45 -22.89
CA GLU A 941 -8.78 19.88 -24.05
C GLU A 941 -8.29 18.49 -24.50
N ARG A 942 -7.06 18.06 -24.13
CA ARG A 942 -6.54 16.68 -24.26
C ARG A 942 -5.10 16.57 -23.77
N SER A 943 -4.80 15.49 -23.04
CA SER A 943 -3.46 14.91 -22.91
C SER A 943 -3.47 13.46 -23.42
N LEU A 944 -2.39 13.02 -24.06
CA LEU A 944 -2.33 11.74 -24.81
C LEU A 944 -1.99 10.52 -23.93
N ASP A 945 -1.73 10.74 -22.64
CA ASP A 945 -1.45 9.70 -21.65
C ASP A 945 -2.64 8.73 -21.44
N ASP A 946 -3.83 9.06 -21.95
CA ASP A 946 -5.00 8.18 -22.00
C ASP A 946 -4.90 7.06 -23.06
N SER A 947 -4.17 7.29 -24.15
CA SER A 947 -4.23 6.44 -25.34
C SER A 947 -3.71 5.02 -25.09
N ALA A 948 -2.57 4.89 -24.41
CA ALA A 948 -1.94 3.58 -24.20
C ALA A 948 -2.73 2.71 -23.22
N ILE A 949 -3.15 3.28 -22.08
CA ILE A 949 -3.85 2.56 -21.03
C ILE A 949 -5.25 2.12 -21.46
N ARG A 950 -5.97 2.94 -22.25
CA ARG A 950 -7.29 2.59 -22.81
C ARG A 950 -7.24 1.42 -23.79
N ARG A 951 -6.14 1.26 -24.52
CA ARG A 951 -5.93 0.13 -25.44
C ARG A 951 -5.75 -1.21 -24.71
N ILE A 952 -5.47 -1.18 -23.41
CA ILE A 952 -5.28 -2.36 -22.55
C ILE A 952 -6.54 -2.59 -21.72
N SER A 953 -6.88 -1.61 -20.88
CA SER A 953 -7.94 -1.73 -19.87
C SER A 953 -9.33 -1.94 -20.47
N ILE A 954 -9.70 -1.22 -21.54
CA ILE A 954 -11.04 -1.32 -22.13
C ILE A 954 -11.27 -2.72 -22.72
N PRO A 955 -10.42 -3.25 -23.62
CA PRO A 955 -10.60 -4.63 -24.10
C PRO A 955 -10.59 -5.67 -22.97
N GLU A 956 -9.72 -5.52 -21.97
CA GLU A 956 -9.64 -6.44 -20.83
C GLU A 956 -10.92 -6.44 -19.97
N LEU A 957 -11.59 -5.29 -19.81
CA LEU A 957 -12.89 -5.20 -19.13
C LEU A 957 -13.94 -6.08 -19.80
N TYR A 958 -14.11 -5.96 -21.13
CA TYR A 958 -15.11 -6.73 -21.87
C TYR A 958 -14.76 -8.22 -21.94
N LEU A 959 -13.49 -8.56 -22.19
CA LEU A 959 -13.06 -9.96 -22.26
C LEU A 959 -13.21 -10.67 -20.91
N SER A 960 -12.89 -9.99 -19.81
CA SER A 960 -13.05 -10.54 -18.46
C SER A 960 -14.53 -10.70 -18.10
N ALA A 961 -15.36 -9.72 -18.42
CA ALA A 961 -16.81 -9.81 -18.20
C ALA A 961 -17.45 -10.94 -19.02
N ASP A 962 -17.06 -11.08 -20.29
CA ASP A 962 -17.55 -12.16 -21.16
C ASP A 962 -17.17 -13.54 -20.62
N ALA A 963 -15.90 -13.71 -20.22
CA ALA A 963 -15.43 -14.95 -19.61
C ALA A 963 -16.17 -15.28 -18.30
N CYS A 964 -16.45 -14.29 -17.47
CA CYS A 964 -17.28 -14.45 -16.28
C CYS A 964 -18.70 -14.89 -16.62
N LEU A 965 -19.33 -14.30 -17.65
CA LEU A 965 -20.68 -14.69 -18.10
C LEU A 965 -20.72 -16.11 -18.67
N ILE A 966 -19.71 -16.51 -19.44
CA ILE A 966 -19.58 -17.89 -19.94
C ILE A 966 -19.49 -18.88 -18.79
N LEU A 967 -18.66 -18.58 -17.78
CA LEU A 967 -18.51 -19.42 -16.59
C LEU A 967 -19.80 -19.46 -15.76
N LEU A 968 -20.45 -18.33 -15.54
CA LEU A 968 -21.73 -18.27 -14.83
C LEU A 968 -22.82 -19.03 -15.57
N ASN A 969 -22.97 -18.86 -16.88
CA ASN A 969 -23.95 -19.60 -17.67
C ASN A 969 -23.70 -21.12 -17.56
N ASN A 970 -22.44 -21.54 -17.68
CA ASN A 970 -22.08 -22.94 -17.55
C ASN A 970 -22.39 -23.50 -16.15
N VAL A 971 -21.99 -22.80 -15.07
CA VAL A 971 -22.22 -23.25 -13.70
C VAL A 971 -23.71 -23.27 -13.34
N THR A 972 -24.43 -22.19 -13.65
CA THR A 972 -25.86 -22.04 -13.31
C THR A 972 -26.75 -23.00 -14.09
N SER A 973 -26.35 -23.39 -15.30
CA SER A 973 -27.07 -24.39 -16.10
C SER A 973 -26.88 -25.83 -15.62
N GLY A 974 -25.90 -26.08 -14.74
CA GLY A 974 -25.46 -27.44 -14.39
C GLY A 974 -25.28 -27.69 -12.89
N PHE A 975 -25.93 -26.91 -12.02
CA PHE A 975 -25.85 -27.13 -10.57
C PHE A 975 -26.27 -28.54 -10.18
N VAL A 976 -25.49 -29.17 -9.30
CA VAL A 976 -25.84 -30.44 -8.66
C VAL A 976 -26.18 -30.16 -7.20
N VAL A 977 -27.42 -30.45 -6.80
CA VAL A 977 -27.90 -30.25 -5.42
C VAL A 977 -28.05 -31.60 -4.73
N TYR A 978 -27.69 -31.68 -3.45
CA TYR A 978 -27.79 -32.91 -2.64
C TYR A 978 -28.82 -32.76 -1.50
N PRO A 979 -30.14 -32.94 -1.77
CA PRO A 979 -31.20 -32.74 -0.77
C PRO A 979 -31.03 -33.54 0.52
N GLU A 980 -30.53 -34.77 0.45
CA GLU A 980 -30.37 -35.62 1.64
C GLU A 980 -29.25 -35.13 2.56
N VAL A 981 -28.18 -34.54 2.01
CA VAL A 981 -27.12 -33.89 2.81
C VAL A 981 -27.67 -32.63 3.46
N ILE A 982 -28.44 -31.83 2.71
CA ILE A 982 -29.05 -30.59 3.20
C ILE A 982 -29.99 -30.88 4.38
N LYS A 983 -30.84 -31.91 4.29
CA LYS A 983 -31.76 -32.31 5.36
C LYS A 983 -31.04 -32.70 6.65
N ARG A 984 -29.87 -33.34 6.56
CA ARG A 984 -29.09 -33.79 7.73
C ARG A 984 -28.59 -32.62 8.61
N HIS A 985 -28.45 -31.42 8.06
CA HIS A 985 -27.94 -30.25 8.76
C HIS A 985 -29.02 -29.39 9.47
N VAL A 986 -30.29 -29.81 9.44
CA VAL A 986 -31.41 -29.02 9.96
C VAL A 986 -31.87 -29.52 11.34
N ILE A 987 -31.81 -28.68 12.38
CA ILE A 987 -32.45 -28.92 13.69
C ILE A 987 -33.00 -27.59 14.22
N MET A 988 -34.31 -27.46 14.50
CA MET A 988 -34.88 -26.50 15.48
C MET A 988 -36.41 -26.65 15.62
N ALA A 989 -36.95 -26.66 16.86
CA ALA A 989 -37.87 -25.64 17.45
C ALA A 989 -38.77 -26.15 18.61
N CYS A 990 -39.14 -25.24 19.53
CA CYS A 990 -40.19 -25.37 20.56
C CYS A 990 -40.76 -23.98 20.94
N VAL A 991 -41.96 -23.95 21.57
CA VAL A 991 -42.70 -22.83 22.24
C VAL A 991 -44.07 -22.51 21.60
N LYS A 992 -45.06 -23.40 21.76
CA LYS A 992 -46.48 -23.11 21.44
C LYS A 992 -47.52 -23.65 22.46
N LYS A 993 -47.11 -24.39 23.51
CA LYS A 993 -48.02 -25.11 24.43
C LYS A 993 -48.19 -24.52 25.84
N GLY A 994 -48.10 -23.20 26.00
CA GLY A 994 -48.42 -22.54 27.28
C GLY A 994 -47.37 -22.70 28.40
N LEU A 995 -46.18 -23.21 28.07
CA LEU A 995 -45.00 -23.10 28.94
C LEU A 995 -44.49 -21.65 28.92
N SER A 996 -44.04 -21.16 30.08
CA SER A 996 -43.36 -19.88 30.21
C SER A 996 -42.21 -19.82 29.20
N ARG A 997 -42.26 -18.83 28.30
CA ARG A 997 -41.26 -18.62 27.25
C ARG A 997 -39.86 -18.46 27.84
N GLN A 998 -39.77 -17.81 29.00
CA GLN A 998 -38.52 -17.53 29.67
C GLN A 998 -37.89 -18.81 30.25
N ASP A 999 -38.71 -19.65 30.88
CA ASP A 999 -38.25 -20.89 31.52
C ASP A 999 -37.89 -21.95 30.46
N ALA A 1000 -38.72 -22.08 29.41
CA ALA A 1000 -38.42 -22.97 28.29
C ALA A 1000 -37.16 -22.53 27.52
N HIS A 1001 -36.94 -21.23 27.37
CA HIS A 1001 -35.73 -20.71 26.73
C HIS A 1001 -34.49 -20.98 27.57
N GLU A 1002 -34.53 -20.78 28.89
CA GLU A 1002 -33.36 -21.04 29.75
C GLU A 1002 -33.02 -22.54 29.79
N GLU A 1003 -34.02 -23.42 29.88
CA GLU A 1003 -33.81 -24.87 29.79
C GLU A 1003 -33.18 -25.28 28.45
N ILE A 1004 -33.69 -24.78 27.33
CA ILE A 1004 -33.09 -25.03 26.00
C ILE A 1004 -31.66 -24.45 25.94
N ARG A 1005 -31.40 -23.28 26.52
CA ARG A 1005 -30.07 -22.64 26.52
C ARG A 1005 -29.05 -23.49 27.26
N VAL A 1006 -29.39 -23.99 28.45
CA VAL A 1006 -28.51 -24.86 29.24
C VAL A 1006 -28.22 -26.16 28.48
N LEU A 1007 -29.24 -26.82 27.93
CA LEU A 1007 -29.05 -28.05 27.16
C LEU A 1007 -28.26 -27.80 25.86
N SER A 1008 -28.46 -26.66 25.21
CA SER A 1008 -27.72 -26.25 24.01
C SER A 1008 -26.25 -25.98 24.31
N HIS A 1009 -25.92 -25.37 25.44
CA HIS A 1009 -24.52 -25.21 25.87
C HIS A 1009 -23.85 -26.54 26.16
N GLN A 1010 -24.55 -27.48 26.79
CA GLN A 1010 -24.02 -28.82 27.04
C GLN A 1010 -23.82 -29.62 25.75
N ALA A 1011 -24.77 -29.55 24.81
CA ALA A 1011 -24.63 -30.17 23.50
C ALA A 1011 -23.51 -29.51 22.68
N ALA A 1012 -23.37 -28.19 22.76
CA ALA A 1012 -22.26 -27.47 22.13
C ALA A 1012 -20.91 -27.86 22.73
N ASP A 1013 -20.82 -28.08 24.04
CA ASP A 1013 -19.62 -28.63 24.69
C ASP A 1013 -19.32 -30.06 24.22
N ASN A 1014 -20.35 -30.90 24.03
CA ASN A 1014 -20.19 -32.25 23.49
C ASN A 1014 -19.62 -32.24 22.05
N VAL A 1015 -20.13 -31.34 21.20
CA VAL A 1015 -19.65 -31.18 19.82
C VAL A 1015 -18.25 -30.55 19.80
N LYS A 1016 -18.05 -29.43 20.47
CA LYS A 1016 -16.83 -28.60 20.34
C LYS A 1016 -15.65 -29.10 21.18
N LYS A 1017 -15.88 -29.57 22.42
CA LYS A 1017 -14.79 -30.05 23.30
C LYS A 1017 -14.51 -31.54 23.13
N GLN A 1018 -15.53 -32.34 22.78
CA GLN A 1018 -15.39 -33.81 22.70
C GLN A 1018 -15.42 -34.35 21.26
N GLY A 1019 -15.74 -33.53 20.26
CA GLY A 1019 -15.79 -33.94 18.85
C GLY A 1019 -16.90 -34.95 18.55
N LYS A 1020 -17.94 -35.02 19.38
CA LYS A 1020 -19.08 -35.95 19.23
C LYS A 1020 -20.22 -35.30 18.44
N ASP A 1021 -21.20 -36.10 18.04
CA ASP A 1021 -22.42 -35.60 17.39
C ASP A 1021 -23.25 -34.71 18.34
N ASN A 1022 -24.08 -33.85 17.76
CA ASN A 1022 -24.99 -32.98 18.51
C ASN A 1022 -26.13 -33.80 19.13
N ASP A 1023 -26.16 -33.90 20.46
CA ASP A 1023 -27.11 -34.69 21.24
C ASP A 1023 -28.24 -33.86 21.87
N LEU A 1024 -28.46 -32.62 21.40
CA LEU A 1024 -29.47 -31.71 21.97
C LEU A 1024 -30.87 -32.31 21.99
N LEU A 1025 -31.29 -32.99 20.92
CA LEU A 1025 -32.61 -33.61 20.85
C LEU A 1025 -32.76 -34.74 21.89
N ASP A 1026 -31.71 -35.53 22.10
CA ASP A 1026 -31.73 -36.60 23.10
C ASP A 1026 -31.72 -36.06 24.52
N ARG A 1027 -31.04 -34.92 24.74
CA ARG A 1027 -31.12 -34.18 26.01
C ARG A 1027 -32.54 -33.67 26.25
N ILE A 1028 -33.17 -33.04 25.26
CA ILE A 1028 -34.56 -32.57 25.33
C ILE A 1028 -35.52 -33.74 25.65
N ARG A 1029 -35.34 -34.91 25.01
CA ARG A 1029 -36.16 -36.11 25.28
C ARG A 1029 -36.03 -36.64 26.70
N ARG A 1030 -34.90 -36.43 27.36
CA ARG A 1030 -34.62 -36.92 28.73
C ARG A 1030 -34.97 -35.92 29.82
N THR A 1031 -35.14 -34.65 29.48
CA THR A 1031 -35.45 -33.60 30.44
C THR A 1031 -36.95 -33.54 30.70
N ALA A 1032 -37.36 -33.82 31.94
CA ALA A 1032 -38.76 -33.88 32.36
C ALA A 1032 -39.58 -32.62 32.03
N PHE A 1033 -38.94 -31.44 31.97
CA PHE A 1033 -39.58 -30.18 31.59
C PHE A 1033 -40.24 -30.25 30.19
N PHE A 1034 -39.70 -31.02 29.25
CA PHE A 1034 -40.22 -31.14 27.88
C PHE A 1034 -41.21 -32.29 27.67
N ASN A 1035 -41.57 -33.06 28.71
CA ASN A 1035 -42.56 -34.15 28.61
C ASN A 1035 -43.86 -33.78 27.86
N PRO A 1036 -44.45 -32.57 28.04
CA PRO A 1036 -45.70 -32.20 27.35
C PRO A 1036 -45.59 -32.05 25.83
N ILE A 1037 -44.37 -31.93 25.28
CA ILE A 1037 -44.13 -31.73 23.84
C ILE A 1037 -43.53 -32.95 23.14
N LEU A 1038 -43.14 -34.01 23.88
CA LEU A 1038 -42.47 -35.17 23.29
C LEU A 1038 -43.30 -35.90 22.22
N GLY A 1039 -44.62 -35.99 22.42
CA GLY A 1039 -45.53 -36.63 21.45
C GLY A 1039 -45.72 -35.84 20.14
N GLU A 1040 -45.28 -34.58 20.09
CA GLU A 1040 -45.34 -33.71 18.90
C GLU A 1040 -43.95 -33.30 18.40
N LEU A 1041 -42.88 -33.83 19.00
CA LEU A 1041 -41.51 -33.38 18.76
C LEU A 1041 -41.11 -33.53 17.28
N ASP A 1042 -41.48 -34.63 16.61
CA ASP A 1042 -41.16 -34.84 15.20
C ASP A 1042 -41.89 -33.84 14.29
N ALA A 1043 -43.13 -33.46 14.64
CA ALA A 1043 -43.88 -32.42 13.91
C ALA A 1043 -43.32 -31.01 14.17
N LEU A 1044 -42.83 -30.74 15.39
CA LEU A 1044 -42.17 -29.48 15.75
C LEU A 1044 -40.79 -29.32 15.12
N LEU A 1045 -40.18 -30.40 14.66
CA LEU A 1045 -38.87 -30.39 14.00
C LEU A 1045 -38.96 -30.41 12.48
N ASP A 1046 -40.18 -30.33 11.89
CA ASP A 1046 -40.35 -30.28 10.44
C ASP A 1046 -39.68 -29.02 9.85
N PRO A 1047 -38.59 -29.18 9.06
CA PRO A 1047 -37.86 -28.08 8.44
C PRO A 1047 -38.74 -27.13 7.63
N SER A 1048 -39.81 -27.64 7.01
CA SER A 1048 -40.70 -26.87 6.15
C SER A 1048 -41.43 -25.75 6.91
N THR A 1049 -41.60 -25.90 8.22
CA THR A 1049 -42.29 -24.91 9.06
C THR A 1049 -41.39 -23.73 9.48
N PHE A 1050 -40.08 -23.84 9.24
CA PHE A 1050 -39.07 -22.87 9.69
C PHE A 1050 -38.54 -21.93 8.61
N VAL A 1051 -38.96 -22.12 7.35
CA VAL A 1051 -38.51 -21.31 6.21
C VAL A 1051 -39.35 -20.05 6.00
N GLY A 1052 -40.36 -19.82 6.85
CA GLY A 1052 -41.21 -18.63 6.80
C GLY A 1052 -41.91 -18.48 5.45
N ARG A 1053 -41.71 -17.34 4.79
CA ARG A 1053 -42.31 -17.03 3.47
C ARG A 1053 -41.36 -17.30 2.31
N ALA A 1054 -40.26 -18.03 2.51
CA ALA A 1054 -39.23 -18.21 1.49
C ALA A 1054 -39.78 -18.69 0.14
N PRO A 1055 -40.65 -19.73 0.05
CA PRO A 1055 -41.22 -20.14 -1.23
C PRO A 1055 -42.06 -19.06 -1.93
N GLN A 1056 -42.95 -18.39 -1.18
CA GLN A 1056 -43.81 -17.34 -1.76
C GLN A 1056 -43.01 -16.08 -2.14
N GLN A 1057 -41.90 -15.81 -1.45
CA GLN A 1057 -40.97 -14.75 -1.84
C GLN A 1057 -40.28 -15.07 -3.16
N VAL A 1058 -39.82 -16.32 -3.37
CA VAL A 1058 -39.23 -16.77 -4.64
C VAL A 1058 -40.25 -16.64 -5.78
N GLU A 1059 -41.47 -17.13 -5.58
CA GLU A 1059 -42.54 -17.04 -6.59
C GLU A 1059 -42.88 -15.59 -6.94
N LYS A 1060 -43.05 -14.73 -5.93
CA LYS A 1060 -43.35 -13.32 -6.16
C LYS A 1060 -42.20 -12.63 -6.91
N PHE A 1061 -40.96 -12.77 -6.42
CA PHE A 1061 -39.79 -12.10 -6.99
C PHE A 1061 -39.56 -12.48 -8.45
N THR A 1062 -39.64 -13.77 -8.77
CA THR A 1062 -39.43 -14.26 -10.14
C THR A 1062 -40.58 -13.90 -11.08
N SER A 1063 -41.83 -13.93 -10.61
CA SER A 1063 -43.01 -13.58 -11.43
C SER A 1063 -43.21 -12.08 -11.63
N THR A 1064 -42.66 -11.23 -10.76
CA THR A 1064 -42.80 -9.76 -10.85
C THR A 1064 -41.52 -9.07 -11.32
N GLU A 1065 -40.41 -9.18 -10.59
CA GLU A 1065 -39.21 -8.38 -10.86
C GLU A 1065 -38.35 -9.01 -11.95
N VAL A 1066 -38.05 -10.30 -11.83
CA VAL A 1066 -37.23 -11.01 -12.83
C VAL A 1066 -37.95 -11.05 -14.18
N LYS A 1067 -39.22 -11.46 -14.20
CA LYS A 1067 -40.00 -11.52 -15.45
C LYS A 1067 -40.00 -10.18 -16.18
N LYS A 1068 -40.26 -9.07 -15.47
CA LYS A 1068 -40.27 -7.73 -16.07
C LYS A 1068 -38.91 -7.34 -16.63
N ALA A 1069 -37.81 -7.63 -15.92
CA ALA A 1069 -36.47 -7.31 -16.39
C ALA A 1069 -36.04 -8.13 -17.61
N LEU A 1070 -36.56 -9.35 -17.77
CA LEU A 1070 -36.21 -10.25 -18.88
C LEU A 1070 -37.10 -10.10 -20.12
N GLU A 1071 -38.22 -9.38 -20.03
CA GLU A 1071 -39.15 -9.15 -21.15
C GLU A 1071 -38.46 -8.66 -22.45
N PRO A 1072 -37.53 -7.68 -22.41
CA PRO A 1072 -36.82 -7.22 -23.62
C PRO A 1072 -35.94 -8.29 -24.28
N TYR A 1073 -35.54 -9.32 -23.53
CA TYR A 1073 -34.56 -10.33 -23.95
C TYR A 1073 -35.18 -11.69 -24.28
N ALA A 1074 -36.51 -11.80 -24.30
CA ALA A 1074 -37.22 -13.06 -24.49
C ALA A 1074 -36.75 -13.84 -25.74
N SER A 1075 -36.46 -13.16 -26.85
CA SER A 1075 -35.95 -13.78 -28.08
C SER A 1075 -34.53 -14.34 -27.94
N TYR A 1076 -33.68 -13.69 -27.14
CA TYR A 1076 -32.33 -14.16 -26.86
C TYR A 1076 -32.34 -15.34 -25.90
N ILE A 1077 -33.19 -15.28 -24.87
CA ILE A 1077 -33.38 -16.37 -23.91
C ILE A 1077 -33.88 -17.64 -24.61
N ALA A 1078 -34.83 -17.51 -25.53
CA ALA A 1078 -35.33 -18.63 -26.32
C ALA A 1078 -34.26 -19.31 -27.19
N LYS A 1079 -33.20 -18.58 -27.57
CA LYS A 1079 -32.05 -19.09 -28.33
C LYS A 1079 -30.83 -19.42 -27.45
N GLY A 1080 -30.92 -19.18 -26.13
CA GLY A 1080 -29.81 -19.28 -25.21
C GLY A 1080 -29.41 -20.73 -24.95
N GLU A 1081 -28.28 -21.14 -25.52
CA GLU A 1081 -27.67 -22.45 -25.26
C GLU A 1081 -26.78 -22.43 -24.02
N THR A 1082 -26.63 -23.60 -23.38
CA THR A 1082 -25.66 -23.78 -22.29
C THR A 1082 -24.24 -23.65 -22.84
N SER A 1083 -23.45 -22.72 -22.32
CA SER A 1083 -22.07 -22.52 -22.78
C SER A 1083 -21.21 -23.76 -22.50
N THR A 1084 -20.55 -24.27 -23.55
CA THR A 1084 -19.51 -25.30 -23.45
C THR A 1084 -18.14 -24.65 -23.29
N LEU A 1085 -17.31 -25.18 -22.39
CA LEU A 1085 -15.94 -24.69 -22.20
C LEU A 1085 -15.01 -25.39 -23.20
N SER A 1086 -14.72 -24.77 -24.34
CA SER A 1086 -13.66 -25.24 -25.25
C SER A 1086 -12.29 -24.89 -24.66
N VAL A 1087 -11.42 -25.89 -24.50
CA VAL A 1087 -10.06 -25.76 -23.92
C VAL A 1087 -9.08 -25.20 -24.94
#